data_AF-U9VHN2-F1
#
_entry.id   AF-U9VHN2-F1
#
_cell.length_a   1.000
_cell.length_b   1.000
_cell.length_c   1.000
_cell.angle_alpha   90.00
_cell.angle_beta   90.00
_cell.angle_gamma   90.00
#
_symmetry.space_group_name_H-M   'P 1'
#
loop_
_entity.id
_entity.type
_entity.pdbx_description
1 polymer ?
#
loop_
_entity_poly.entity_id
_entity_poly.type
_entity_poly.pdbx_seq_one_letter_code
_entity_poly.pdbx_strand_id
1 'polypeptide(L)'
;MGKYALLIGIAEYPDGLTNLPAATEDVAALERVLVDKTLGGFDHVQTLTDLPAGQLTRAIELWFADRQPDDLALLFFSGHGLKDERRDLYFAASNTEKIREKLVTSTAVAARNIHNFICYSRCKHQIVILDCCFSGAFGDVLVKDDGEVPIEDVLGAEGRVVLTSTNSVGYSFGDEEGDGPSIYTRYLVEGIEKGAADLNGDGWISVDELHEFASRKVQEESPAMSPKIITLRDEGYKLIVARSPQDKPEVKYRKAVEKKARTGKFTIPARRQLHSLRRQYGLSEAAAKIIEEEVLQPYREYQRKLAEYRETLQACLEEESPLSQETIVDLKDYQKHLSLKDDDVRPMEKELVGQAIEVEVEVLGEKTKPQQFVAQEDSSKKSKTKQYPTFPFKTAKVDEQGNVIEIIPGKAEHFAEDLGNGLTLEMVRVPGGTFMMGAAEGEAGASEDEYPQHEVKLPEFWMGKFTITQEQWQAVANLQKIGRDLKSDPSRFKDAKRPVENVTWQDAEKFCKRLSQKTGKEYTLPSEAQWEYACRARMTTPFHFGLTISSELANYDASQLYGKGQKGEYRQKTTEVGSFAIANAFGLYDMHGNVWEWCLDSWHDSYEGAPTDGSAWISSGENRRVLRGGSWLHGPGNCRSANRDGDTLGNYYSLIGFRVVCFPSRT
;
A
#
# COMPACT_ATOMS: atom_id res chain seq x y z
N MET A 1 23.95 -8.55 -26.44
CA MET A 1 22.68 -8.19 -25.79
C MET A 1 21.62 -8.10 -26.87
N GLY A 2 20.86 -9.19 -27.06
CA GLY A 2 19.64 -9.16 -27.86
C GLY A 2 18.41 -8.99 -26.96
N LYS A 3 17.33 -8.43 -27.52
CA LYS A 3 16.03 -8.30 -26.85
C LYS A 3 15.06 -9.35 -27.41
N TYR A 4 14.56 -10.22 -26.55
CA TYR A 4 13.72 -11.35 -26.93
C TYR A 4 12.41 -11.32 -26.16
N ALA A 5 11.29 -11.58 -26.83
CA ALA A 5 9.98 -11.70 -26.20
C ALA A 5 9.30 -13.04 -26.54
N LEU A 6 8.65 -13.64 -25.55
CA LEU A 6 7.73 -14.74 -25.69
C LEU A 6 6.36 -14.27 -25.22
N LEU A 7 5.39 -14.19 -26.13
CA LEU A 7 4.04 -13.71 -25.85
C LEU A 7 3.07 -14.89 -25.99
N ILE A 8 2.34 -15.17 -24.92
CA ILE A 8 1.43 -16.32 -24.82
C ILE A 8 0.02 -15.80 -24.61
N GLY A 9 -0.93 -16.22 -25.43
CA GLY A 9 -2.34 -15.85 -25.32
C GLY A 9 -3.22 -17.09 -25.47
N ILE A 10 -4.06 -17.38 -24.48
CA ILE A 10 -4.99 -18.51 -24.54
C ILE A 10 -6.42 -17.96 -24.51
N ALA A 11 -7.08 -18.02 -25.65
CA ALA A 11 -8.42 -17.47 -25.87
C ALA A 11 -9.50 -18.56 -25.86
N GLU A 12 -9.20 -19.75 -26.39
CA GLU A 12 -10.16 -20.85 -26.50
C GLU A 12 -9.94 -21.90 -25.41
N TYR A 13 -11.02 -22.26 -24.70
CA TYR A 13 -11.02 -23.29 -23.67
C TYR A 13 -12.14 -24.32 -23.89
N PRO A 14 -11.95 -25.56 -23.41
CA PRO A 14 -13.02 -26.56 -23.33
C PRO A 14 -14.12 -26.17 -22.33
N ASP A 15 -15.25 -26.88 -22.35
CA ASP A 15 -16.37 -26.67 -21.42
C ASP A 15 -15.90 -26.60 -19.96
N GLY A 16 -16.31 -25.55 -19.24
CA GLY A 16 -15.96 -25.32 -17.82
C GLY A 16 -15.03 -24.12 -17.58
N LEU A 17 -14.52 -23.48 -18.63
CA LEU A 17 -13.84 -22.18 -18.57
C LEU A 17 -14.43 -21.24 -19.64
N THR A 18 -14.58 -19.97 -19.30
CA THR A 18 -15.05 -18.95 -20.24
C THR A 18 -13.96 -18.63 -21.25
N ASN A 19 -14.31 -18.57 -22.54
CA ASN A 19 -13.39 -18.10 -23.58
C ASN A 19 -12.96 -16.65 -23.33
N LEU A 20 -11.71 -16.33 -23.67
CA LEU A 20 -11.10 -15.01 -23.49
C LEU A 20 -10.54 -14.49 -24.83
N PRO A 21 -11.38 -14.05 -25.79
CA PRO A 21 -10.91 -13.52 -27.07
C PRO A 21 -9.87 -12.39 -26.93
N ALA A 22 -9.97 -11.59 -25.87
CA ALA A 22 -9.00 -10.55 -25.53
C ALA A 22 -7.56 -11.08 -25.40
N ALA A 23 -7.34 -12.34 -25.03
CA ALA A 23 -5.99 -12.88 -24.84
C ALA A 23 -5.17 -12.94 -26.14
N THR A 24 -5.82 -13.19 -27.28
CA THR A 24 -5.13 -13.12 -28.59
C THR A 24 -4.92 -11.68 -29.05
N GLU A 25 -5.84 -10.78 -28.72
CA GLU A 25 -5.71 -9.34 -29.00
C GLU A 25 -4.59 -8.70 -28.17
N ASP A 26 -4.44 -9.11 -26.90
CA ASP A 26 -3.35 -8.70 -26.02
C ASP A 26 -1.98 -9.02 -26.61
N VAL A 27 -1.83 -10.25 -27.09
CA VAL A 27 -0.60 -10.72 -27.73
C VAL A 27 -0.32 -9.90 -28.99
N ALA A 28 -1.33 -9.69 -29.85
CA ALA A 28 -1.18 -8.92 -31.08
C ALA A 28 -0.83 -7.45 -30.81
N ALA A 29 -1.49 -6.83 -29.82
CA ALA A 29 -1.28 -5.44 -29.45
C ALA A 29 0.13 -5.21 -28.86
N LEU A 30 0.59 -6.12 -27.99
CA LEU A 30 1.92 -6.04 -27.39
C LEU A 30 3.02 -6.39 -28.41
N GLU A 31 2.84 -7.41 -29.24
CA GLU A 31 3.77 -7.76 -30.33
C GLU A 31 4.07 -6.54 -31.21
N ARG A 32 3.02 -5.81 -31.62
CA ARG A 32 3.12 -4.63 -32.47
C ARG A 32 4.09 -3.58 -31.93
N VAL A 33 4.02 -3.26 -30.63
CA VAL A 33 4.88 -2.24 -30.02
C VAL A 33 6.28 -2.76 -29.68
N LEU A 34 6.42 -4.06 -29.41
CA LEU A 34 7.72 -4.68 -29.12
C LEU A 34 8.57 -4.86 -30.39
N VAL A 35 7.97 -5.24 -31.52
CA VAL A 35 8.66 -5.43 -32.81
C VAL A 35 9.10 -4.10 -33.43
N ASP A 36 8.36 -3.02 -33.23
CA ASP A 36 8.68 -1.70 -33.79
C ASP A 36 10.09 -1.24 -33.36
N LYS A 37 10.98 -1.04 -34.35
CA LYS A 37 12.39 -0.69 -34.13
C LYS A 37 12.60 0.70 -33.53
N THR A 38 11.59 1.57 -33.59
CA THR A 38 11.63 2.91 -32.99
C THR A 38 11.08 2.95 -31.57
N LEU A 39 10.32 1.92 -31.16
CA LEU A 39 9.73 1.77 -29.83
C LEU A 39 10.44 0.67 -29.02
N GLY A 40 9.88 -0.54 -28.98
CA GLY A 40 10.42 -1.67 -28.22
C GLY A 40 11.72 -2.22 -28.78
N GLY A 41 11.85 -2.28 -30.11
CA GLY A 41 13.07 -2.71 -30.79
C GLY A 41 13.54 -4.12 -30.43
N PHE A 42 12.60 -5.03 -30.15
CA PHE A 42 12.94 -6.43 -29.90
C PHE A 42 13.49 -7.10 -31.17
N ASP A 43 14.49 -7.95 -31.01
CA ASP A 43 15.16 -8.65 -32.10
C ASP A 43 14.32 -9.83 -32.58
N HIS A 44 13.71 -10.54 -31.62
CA HIS A 44 12.82 -11.67 -31.89
C HIS A 44 11.64 -11.65 -30.92
N VAL A 45 10.43 -11.65 -31.47
CA VAL A 45 9.18 -11.81 -30.72
C VAL A 45 8.54 -13.10 -31.21
N GLN A 46 8.31 -14.04 -30.28
CA GLN A 46 7.63 -15.30 -30.56
C GLN A 46 6.24 -15.26 -29.92
N THR A 47 5.20 -15.50 -30.72
CA THR A 47 3.82 -15.59 -30.26
C THR A 47 3.37 -17.05 -30.21
N LEU A 48 2.72 -17.43 -29.12
CA LEU A 48 2.12 -18.76 -28.93
C LEU A 48 0.66 -18.57 -28.53
N THR A 49 -0.26 -19.05 -29.37
CA THR A 49 -1.70 -18.96 -29.10
C THR A 49 -2.33 -20.34 -29.00
N ASP A 50 -3.25 -20.49 -28.04
CA ASP A 50 -4.11 -21.67 -27.87
C ASP A 50 -3.37 -23.03 -27.91
N LEU A 51 -2.16 -23.08 -27.34
CA LEU A 51 -1.39 -24.31 -27.26
C LEU A 51 -1.85 -25.21 -26.10
N PRO A 52 -1.88 -26.55 -26.30
CA PRO A 52 -2.10 -27.50 -25.21
C PRO A 52 -0.97 -27.46 -24.17
N ALA A 53 -1.27 -27.78 -22.91
CA ALA A 53 -0.36 -27.61 -21.78
C ALA A 53 1.02 -28.25 -21.97
N GLY A 54 1.08 -29.46 -22.52
CA GLY A 54 2.35 -30.16 -22.76
C GLY A 54 3.22 -29.48 -23.82
N GLN A 55 2.60 -28.93 -24.87
CA GLN A 55 3.32 -28.20 -25.93
C GLN A 55 3.77 -26.83 -25.42
N LEU A 56 2.89 -26.15 -24.68
CA LEU A 56 3.17 -24.84 -24.10
C LEU A 56 4.32 -24.91 -23.09
N THR A 57 4.28 -25.87 -22.16
CA THR A 57 5.36 -26.10 -21.17
C THR A 57 6.71 -26.29 -21.86
N ARG A 58 6.76 -27.17 -22.88
CA ARG A 58 7.97 -27.44 -23.65
C ARG A 58 8.46 -26.22 -24.41
N ALA A 59 7.55 -25.43 -24.99
CA ALA A 59 7.92 -24.24 -25.75
C ALA A 59 8.56 -23.18 -24.83
N ILE A 60 8.00 -22.96 -23.64
CA ILE A 60 8.55 -22.04 -22.64
C ILE A 60 9.93 -22.51 -22.18
N GLU A 61 10.09 -23.79 -21.87
CA GLU A 61 11.38 -24.38 -21.44
C GLU A 61 12.47 -24.16 -22.49
N LEU A 62 12.20 -24.53 -23.74
CA LEU A 62 13.16 -24.37 -24.84
C LEU A 62 13.51 -22.91 -25.09
N TRP A 63 12.54 -22.00 -24.97
CA TRP A 63 12.76 -20.58 -25.17
C TRP A 63 13.72 -19.99 -24.13
N PHE A 64 13.55 -20.31 -22.84
CA PHE A 64 14.45 -19.85 -21.79
C PHE A 64 15.84 -20.51 -21.84
N ALA A 65 15.93 -21.75 -22.31
CA ALA A 65 17.19 -22.49 -22.44
C ALA A 65 18.15 -21.87 -23.48
N ASP A 66 17.61 -21.18 -24.49
CA ASP A 66 18.38 -20.60 -25.60
C ASP A 66 18.78 -19.12 -25.39
N ARG A 67 18.79 -18.62 -24.16
CA ARG A 67 19.15 -17.22 -23.85
C ARG A 67 20.58 -17.06 -23.36
N GLN A 68 21.21 -15.94 -23.70
CA GLN A 68 22.55 -15.57 -23.26
C GLN A 68 22.51 -14.65 -22.03
N PRO A 69 23.58 -14.56 -21.23
CA PRO A 69 23.60 -13.77 -20.00
C PRO A 69 23.27 -12.29 -20.15
N ASP A 70 23.70 -11.67 -21.25
CA ASP A 70 23.52 -10.25 -21.51
C ASP A 70 22.23 -9.93 -22.28
N ASP A 71 21.38 -10.93 -22.55
CA ASP A 71 20.11 -10.69 -23.23
C ASP A 71 19.10 -10.01 -22.29
N LEU A 72 18.05 -9.43 -22.89
CA LEU A 72 16.81 -9.10 -22.21
C LEU A 72 15.73 -10.08 -22.66
N ALA A 73 15.13 -10.81 -21.72
CA ALA A 73 14.06 -11.76 -21.97
C ALA A 73 12.74 -11.24 -21.38
N LEU A 74 11.71 -11.05 -22.22
CA LEU A 74 10.36 -10.69 -21.80
C LEU A 74 9.41 -11.88 -22.01
N LEU A 75 8.77 -12.35 -20.94
CA LEU A 75 7.66 -13.31 -20.99
C LEU A 75 6.35 -12.57 -20.73
N PHE A 76 5.39 -12.67 -21.63
CA PHE A 76 4.03 -12.19 -21.44
C PHE A 76 3.06 -13.36 -21.50
N PHE A 77 2.12 -13.42 -20.57
CA PHE A 77 1.05 -14.41 -20.56
C PHE A 77 -0.30 -13.71 -20.37
N SER A 78 -1.25 -13.93 -21.28
CA SER A 78 -2.66 -13.56 -21.15
C SER A 78 -3.55 -14.81 -21.21
N GLY A 79 -4.46 -14.95 -20.24
CA GLY A 79 -5.37 -16.09 -20.12
C GLY A 79 -5.83 -16.37 -18.68
N HIS A 80 -6.39 -17.56 -18.42
CA HIS A 80 -6.84 -17.93 -17.08
C HIS A 80 -5.69 -18.37 -16.16
N GLY A 81 -5.66 -17.80 -14.95
CA GLY A 81 -4.90 -18.35 -13.82
C GLY A 81 -5.84 -19.20 -12.96
N LEU A 82 -5.44 -20.41 -12.60
CA LEU A 82 -6.26 -21.37 -11.86
C LEU A 82 -5.53 -21.87 -10.62
N LYS A 83 -6.27 -22.18 -9.55
CA LYS A 83 -5.73 -22.85 -8.37
C LYS A 83 -6.29 -24.26 -8.28
N ASP A 84 -5.46 -25.20 -7.87
CA ASP A 84 -5.94 -26.53 -7.48
C ASP A 84 -6.44 -26.54 -6.03
N GLU A 85 -6.86 -27.72 -5.54
CA GLU A 85 -7.35 -27.89 -4.16
C GLU A 85 -6.29 -27.59 -3.09
N ARG A 86 -5.01 -27.65 -3.44
CA ARG A 86 -3.88 -27.37 -2.56
C ARG A 86 -3.45 -25.91 -2.66
N ARG A 87 -4.16 -25.10 -3.45
CA ARG A 87 -3.88 -23.69 -3.75
C ARG A 87 -2.63 -23.48 -4.61
N ASP A 88 -2.12 -24.52 -5.27
CA ASP A 88 -1.03 -24.40 -6.23
C ASP A 88 -1.54 -23.69 -7.50
N LEU A 89 -0.73 -22.75 -8.02
CA LEU A 89 -1.08 -21.95 -9.20
C LEU A 89 -0.74 -22.67 -10.51
N TYR A 90 -1.69 -22.64 -11.43
CA TYR A 90 -1.58 -23.13 -12.80
C TYR A 90 -2.04 -22.06 -13.78
N PHE A 91 -1.42 -22.04 -14.95
CA PHE A 91 -1.89 -21.31 -16.11
C PHE A 91 -2.70 -22.24 -16.99
N ALA A 92 -3.92 -21.84 -17.32
CA ALA A 92 -4.74 -22.59 -18.24
C ALA A 92 -4.12 -22.57 -19.64
N ALA A 93 -4.27 -23.69 -20.32
CA ALA A 93 -3.91 -23.96 -21.69
C ALA A 93 -5.18 -24.32 -22.48
N SER A 94 -5.10 -24.41 -23.81
CA SER A 94 -6.29 -24.63 -24.65
C SER A 94 -7.00 -25.98 -24.43
N ASN A 95 -6.36 -26.90 -23.72
CA ASN A 95 -6.95 -28.20 -23.35
C ASN A 95 -7.21 -28.31 -21.84
N THR A 96 -7.16 -27.22 -21.08
CA THR A 96 -7.40 -27.25 -19.63
C THR A 96 -8.84 -27.60 -19.30
N GLU A 97 -9.02 -28.55 -18.39
CA GLU A 97 -10.33 -29.10 -18.04
C GLU A 97 -10.62 -28.90 -16.56
N LYS A 98 -11.89 -28.67 -16.24
CA LYS A 98 -12.44 -28.75 -14.89
C LYS A 98 -13.49 -29.86 -14.82
N ILE A 99 -13.35 -30.76 -13.84
CA ILE A 99 -14.35 -31.79 -13.56
C ILE A 99 -14.98 -31.46 -12.21
N ARG A 100 -16.28 -31.12 -12.21
CA ARG A 100 -17.02 -30.69 -11.01
C ARG A 100 -16.31 -29.54 -10.28
N GLU A 101 -15.96 -28.49 -11.02
CA GLU A 101 -15.18 -27.33 -10.56
C GLU A 101 -13.72 -27.60 -10.13
N LYS A 102 -13.24 -28.84 -10.22
CA LYS A 102 -11.86 -29.19 -9.85
C LYS A 102 -10.96 -29.23 -11.08
N LEU A 103 -9.83 -28.55 -10.99
CA LEU A 103 -8.80 -28.53 -12.04
C LEU A 103 -8.19 -29.92 -12.28
N VAL A 104 -8.15 -30.35 -13.54
CA VAL A 104 -7.33 -31.50 -13.98
C VAL A 104 -5.90 -30.99 -14.22
N THR A 105 -5.02 -31.12 -13.22
CA THR A 105 -3.69 -30.47 -13.23
C THR A 105 -2.80 -30.87 -14.40
N SER A 106 -2.97 -32.06 -14.98
CA SER A 106 -2.21 -32.51 -16.15
C SER A 106 -2.56 -31.78 -17.45
N THR A 107 -3.67 -31.04 -17.48
CA THR A 107 -4.13 -30.29 -18.65
C THR A 107 -3.86 -28.78 -18.53
N ALA A 108 -3.10 -28.35 -17.52
CA ALA A 108 -2.68 -26.96 -17.31
C ALA A 108 -1.17 -26.88 -17.07
N VAL A 109 -0.59 -25.68 -17.17
CA VAL A 109 0.85 -25.45 -16.96
C VAL A 109 1.09 -24.97 -15.53
N ALA A 110 1.79 -25.77 -14.72
CA ALA A 110 2.12 -25.36 -13.34
C ALA A 110 3.04 -24.14 -13.33
N ALA A 111 2.70 -23.12 -12.53
CA ALA A 111 3.50 -21.90 -12.40
C ALA A 111 4.94 -22.20 -11.91
N ARG A 112 5.09 -23.21 -11.06
CA ARG A 112 6.39 -23.71 -10.58
C ARG A 112 7.31 -24.19 -11.71
N ASN A 113 6.76 -24.73 -12.80
CA ASN A 113 7.57 -25.16 -13.94
C ASN A 113 8.14 -23.94 -14.66
N ILE A 114 7.31 -22.93 -14.93
CA ILE A 114 7.72 -21.67 -15.55
C ILE A 114 8.77 -20.97 -14.68
N HIS A 115 8.55 -20.93 -13.37
CA HIS A 115 9.50 -20.43 -12.39
C HIS A 115 10.87 -21.13 -12.48
N ASN A 116 10.89 -22.45 -12.57
CA ASN A 116 12.13 -23.21 -12.73
C ASN A 116 12.84 -22.87 -14.04
N PHE A 117 12.12 -22.74 -15.15
CA PHE A 117 12.69 -22.37 -16.44
C PHE A 117 13.33 -20.97 -16.42
N ILE A 118 12.66 -20.02 -15.77
CA ILE A 118 13.16 -18.66 -15.50
C ILE A 118 14.46 -18.72 -14.68
N CYS A 119 14.46 -19.50 -13.58
CA CYS A 119 15.60 -19.65 -12.68
C CYS A 119 16.81 -20.32 -13.32
N TYR A 120 16.59 -21.33 -14.16
CA TYR A 120 17.66 -22.06 -14.87
C TYR A 120 18.14 -21.38 -16.14
N SER A 121 17.45 -20.33 -16.62
CA SER A 121 17.92 -19.56 -17.75
C SER A 121 19.22 -18.83 -17.43
N ARG A 122 20.13 -18.77 -18.41
CA ARG A 122 21.39 -18.02 -18.28
C ARG A 122 21.18 -16.51 -18.34
N CYS A 123 20.04 -16.06 -18.88
CA CYS A 123 19.69 -14.65 -19.01
C CYS A 123 19.55 -13.98 -17.64
N LYS A 124 20.22 -12.85 -17.42
CA LYS A 124 20.11 -12.12 -16.15
C LYS A 124 18.96 -11.12 -16.15
N HIS A 125 18.70 -10.46 -17.28
CA HIS A 125 17.67 -9.43 -17.39
C HIS A 125 16.37 -10.05 -17.87
N GLN A 126 15.42 -10.25 -16.95
CA GLN A 126 14.17 -10.94 -17.26
C GLN A 126 12.95 -10.14 -16.79
N ILE A 127 11.98 -9.97 -17.67
CA ILE A 127 10.70 -9.31 -17.39
C ILE A 127 9.60 -10.36 -17.59
N VAL A 128 8.71 -10.50 -16.61
CA VAL A 128 7.55 -11.39 -16.69
C VAL A 128 6.30 -10.55 -16.50
N ILE A 129 5.36 -10.60 -17.43
CA ILE A 129 4.09 -9.87 -17.37
C ILE A 129 2.96 -10.88 -17.41
N LEU A 130 2.14 -10.89 -16.37
CA LEU A 130 1.05 -11.84 -16.18
C LEU A 130 -0.29 -11.11 -16.17
N ASP A 131 -1.00 -11.24 -17.28
CA ASP A 131 -2.36 -10.72 -17.45
C ASP A 131 -3.39 -11.84 -17.27
N CYS A 132 -3.61 -12.21 -16.01
CA CYS A 132 -4.52 -13.32 -15.67
C CYS A 132 -5.15 -13.11 -14.28
N CYS A 133 -6.38 -13.61 -14.11
CA CYS A 133 -7.26 -13.34 -12.95
C CYS A 133 -6.75 -13.80 -11.56
N PHE A 134 -5.58 -14.43 -11.46
CA PHE A 134 -5.01 -14.89 -10.17
C PHE A 134 -3.48 -14.77 -10.11
N SER A 135 -2.93 -13.80 -10.85
CA SER A 135 -1.48 -13.53 -10.94
C SER A 135 -0.81 -13.22 -9.59
N GLY A 136 -1.58 -12.83 -8.56
CA GLY A 136 -1.10 -12.62 -7.19
C GLY A 136 -0.53 -13.88 -6.51
N ALA A 137 -0.82 -15.07 -7.04
CA ALA A 137 -0.30 -16.33 -6.50
C ALA A 137 1.15 -16.64 -6.89
N PHE A 138 1.78 -15.86 -7.79
CA PHE A 138 3.25 -15.87 -7.86
C PHE A 138 3.86 -15.40 -6.54
N GLY A 139 3.24 -14.43 -5.86
CA GLY A 139 3.63 -14.00 -4.53
C GLY A 139 3.31 -15.02 -3.43
N ASP A 140 2.14 -15.68 -3.46
CA ASP A 140 1.74 -16.65 -2.43
C ASP A 140 2.47 -18.00 -2.51
N VAL A 141 2.79 -18.52 -3.71
CA VAL A 141 3.65 -19.71 -3.86
C VAL A 141 5.09 -19.43 -3.40
N LEU A 142 5.48 -18.15 -3.35
CA LEU A 142 6.73 -17.67 -2.79
C LEU A 142 6.63 -17.30 -1.30
N VAL A 143 5.43 -17.28 -0.72
CA VAL A 143 5.15 -16.85 0.66
C VAL A 143 4.02 -17.71 1.26
N LYS A 144 4.26 -19.03 1.43
CA LYS A 144 3.83 -19.91 2.56
C LYS A 144 3.65 -21.38 2.13
N ASP A 145 4.43 -22.31 2.71
CA ASP A 145 4.01 -23.12 3.88
C ASP A 145 5.19 -23.93 4.48
N ASP A 146 5.22 -24.03 5.81
CA ASP A 146 5.96 -24.94 6.69
C ASP A 146 7.39 -25.39 6.33
N GLY A 147 8.37 -24.63 6.84
CA GLY A 147 9.80 -24.96 6.84
C GLY A 147 10.60 -23.91 6.08
N GLU A 148 11.55 -23.28 6.79
CA GLU A 148 12.42 -22.25 6.23
C GLU A 148 13.14 -22.76 4.96
N VAL A 149 12.67 -22.30 3.81
CA VAL A 149 13.53 -22.09 2.65
C VAL A 149 13.48 -20.59 2.37
N PRO A 150 14.58 -19.86 2.62
CA PRO A 150 14.66 -18.44 2.32
C PRO A 150 14.28 -18.19 0.85
N ILE A 151 13.56 -17.09 0.59
CA ILE A 151 13.28 -16.57 -0.77
C ILE A 151 14.57 -16.44 -1.61
N GLU A 152 15.72 -16.30 -0.94
CA GLU A 152 17.07 -16.24 -1.51
C GLU A 152 17.55 -17.57 -2.13
N ASP A 153 17.01 -18.71 -1.67
CA ASP A 153 17.39 -20.06 -2.13
C ASP A 153 16.48 -20.61 -3.24
N VAL A 154 15.29 -20.04 -3.45
CA VAL A 154 14.30 -20.51 -4.45
C VAL A 154 14.33 -19.73 -5.78
N LEU A 155 14.86 -18.51 -5.78
CA LEU A 155 14.70 -17.54 -6.89
C LEU A 155 15.98 -17.05 -7.56
N GLY A 156 17.10 -17.75 -7.38
CA GLY A 156 18.44 -17.36 -7.84
C GLY A 156 18.48 -16.51 -9.12
N ALA A 157 19.04 -15.31 -8.98
CA ALA A 157 19.71 -14.40 -9.93
C ALA A 157 19.19 -12.94 -9.88
N GLU A 158 20.14 -12.00 -9.96
CA GLU A 158 19.96 -10.55 -10.06
C GLU A 158 19.27 -10.16 -11.38
N GLY A 159 18.42 -9.12 -11.38
CA GLY A 159 17.89 -8.49 -12.62
C GLY A 159 16.50 -8.92 -13.10
N ARG A 160 15.57 -9.27 -12.20
CA ARG A 160 14.22 -9.77 -12.57
C ARG A 160 13.07 -8.89 -12.08
N VAL A 161 12.03 -8.75 -12.92
CA VAL A 161 10.78 -8.03 -12.61
C VAL A 161 9.55 -8.81 -13.05
N VAL A 162 8.55 -8.94 -12.16
CA VAL A 162 7.24 -9.54 -12.47
C VAL A 162 6.14 -8.49 -12.35
N LEU A 163 5.32 -8.34 -13.39
CA LEU A 163 4.15 -7.46 -13.44
C LEU A 163 2.87 -8.31 -13.45
N THR A 164 1.85 -7.90 -12.70
CA THR A 164 0.59 -8.64 -12.58
C THR A 164 -0.62 -7.71 -12.67
N SER A 165 -1.70 -8.08 -13.36
CA SER A 165 -2.91 -7.24 -13.50
C SER A 165 -3.89 -7.23 -12.31
N THR A 166 -3.60 -8.00 -11.24
CA THR A 166 -4.56 -8.53 -10.23
C THR A 166 -5.88 -7.79 -9.91
N ASN A 167 -6.97 -8.58 -9.93
CA ASN A 167 -8.28 -8.31 -9.32
C ASN A 167 -8.42 -9.05 -7.97
N SER A 168 -9.11 -8.46 -6.99
CA SER A 168 -9.32 -9.03 -5.64
C SER A 168 -10.58 -9.91 -5.50
N VAL A 169 -11.38 -10.04 -6.56
CA VAL A 169 -12.68 -10.74 -6.48
C VAL A 169 -12.53 -12.10 -7.15
N GLY A 170 -12.59 -13.16 -6.34
CA GLY A 170 -12.56 -14.52 -6.83
C GLY A 170 -13.85 -14.87 -7.54
N TYR A 171 -13.93 -14.64 -8.84
CA TYR A 171 -14.66 -15.41 -9.86
C TYR A 171 -14.33 -14.76 -11.21
N SER A 172 -14.30 -15.58 -12.25
CA SER A 172 -13.93 -15.20 -13.62
C SER A 172 -14.72 -13.97 -14.09
N PHE A 173 -14.04 -12.85 -14.35
CA PHE A 173 -14.60 -11.83 -15.24
C PHE A 173 -14.15 -12.21 -16.65
N GLY A 174 -14.87 -13.16 -17.23
CA GLY A 174 -15.04 -13.21 -18.67
C GLY A 174 -16.33 -12.48 -18.94
N ASP A 175 -16.21 -11.18 -19.21
CA ASP A 175 -17.16 -10.32 -19.92
C ASP A 175 -16.47 -8.95 -20.07
N GLU A 176 -15.31 -8.92 -20.73
CA GLU A 176 -14.88 -7.68 -21.37
C GLU A 176 -15.68 -7.58 -22.67
N GLU A 177 -16.87 -6.97 -22.61
CA GLU A 177 -17.68 -6.60 -23.80
C GLU A 177 -17.00 -5.48 -24.64
N GLY A 178 -15.70 -5.62 -24.87
CA GLY A 178 -14.90 -4.71 -25.68
C GLY A 178 -14.28 -5.44 -26.87
N ASP A 179 -14.43 -4.86 -28.06
CA ASP A 179 -13.63 -5.24 -29.23
C ASP A 179 -12.20 -4.73 -29.00
N GLY A 180 -11.31 -5.57 -28.43
CA GLY A 180 -9.91 -5.19 -28.20
C GLY A 180 -9.16 -5.91 -27.06
N PRO A 181 -7.93 -5.45 -26.75
CA PRO A 181 -7.11 -6.00 -25.68
C PRO A 181 -7.66 -5.66 -24.29
N SER A 182 -7.24 -6.43 -23.29
CA SER A 182 -7.56 -6.23 -21.88
C SER A 182 -7.22 -4.82 -21.40
N ILE A 183 -7.90 -4.36 -20.36
CA ILE A 183 -7.65 -3.02 -19.79
C ILE A 183 -6.17 -2.84 -19.41
N TYR A 184 -5.53 -3.85 -18.82
CA TYR A 184 -4.13 -3.76 -18.41
C TYR A 184 -3.19 -3.73 -19.63
N THR A 185 -3.36 -4.64 -20.58
CA THR A 185 -2.50 -4.71 -21.77
C THR A 185 -2.69 -3.49 -22.66
N ARG A 186 -3.91 -2.98 -22.79
CA ARG A 186 -4.20 -1.72 -23.50
C ARG A 186 -3.36 -0.56 -22.96
N TYR A 187 -3.25 -0.43 -21.63
CA TYR A 187 -2.46 0.65 -21.04
C TYR A 187 -0.94 0.40 -21.06
N LEU A 188 -0.48 -0.85 -21.05
CA LEU A 188 0.93 -1.16 -21.34
C LEU A 188 1.30 -0.72 -22.77
N VAL A 189 0.46 -1.08 -23.75
CA VAL A 189 0.66 -0.76 -25.16
C VAL A 189 0.58 0.75 -25.39
N GLU A 190 -0.43 1.42 -24.84
CA GLU A 190 -0.56 2.88 -24.90
C GLU A 190 0.65 3.59 -24.29
N GLY A 191 1.12 3.12 -23.14
CA GLY A 191 2.28 3.68 -22.46
C GLY A 191 3.53 3.70 -23.34
N ILE A 192 3.80 2.58 -24.02
CA ILE A 192 4.90 2.42 -24.97
C ILE A 192 4.67 3.26 -26.22
N GLU A 193 3.55 3.07 -26.90
CA GLU A 193 3.27 3.65 -28.21
C GLU A 193 3.20 5.18 -28.18
N LYS A 194 2.56 5.73 -27.15
CA LYS A 194 2.33 7.18 -27.03
C LYS A 194 3.43 7.88 -26.24
N GLY A 195 4.44 7.16 -25.75
CA GLY A 195 5.50 7.69 -24.88
C GLY A 195 4.97 8.24 -23.55
N ALA A 196 3.76 7.85 -23.16
CA ALA A 196 3.08 8.34 -21.97
C ALA A 196 3.65 7.70 -20.69
N ALA A 197 4.19 6.49 -20.83
CA ALA A 197 4.82 5.76 -19.74
C ALA A 197 6.24 6.23 -19.40
N ASP A 198 6.83 7.16 -20.14
CA ASP A 198 8.14 7.71 -19.76
C ASP A 198 7.90 8.92 -18.84
N LEU A 199 7.94 8.64 -17.53
CA LEU A 199 7.47 9.55 -16.49
C LEU A 199 8.57 10.56 -16.11
N ASN A 200 9.82 10.13 -16.18
CA ASN A 200 10.98 10.94 -15.80
C ASN A 200 11.46 11.90 -16.92
N GLY A 201 11.05 11.69 -18.17
CA GLY A 201 11.44 12.55 -19.27
C GLY A 201 12.86 12.30 -19.82
N ASP A 202 13.42 11.10 -19.70
CA ASP A 202 14.79 10.76 -20.12
C ASP A 202 14.93 10.14 -21.53
N GLY A 203 13.82 9.77 -22.17
CA GLY A 203 13.76 9.24 -23.53
C GLY A 203 13.57 7.73 -23.59
N TRP A 204 13.55 7.06 -22.44
CA TRP A 204 13.41 5.63 -22.28
C TRP A 204 12.23 5.32 -21.38
N ILE A 205 11.64 4.14 -21.57
CA ILE A 205 10.56 3.64 -20.73
C ILE A 205 11.13 2.42 -20.01
N SER A 206 11.40 2.56 -18.72
CA SER A 206 11.73 1.42 -17.86
C SER A 206 10.48 0.65 -17.44
N VAL A 207 10.67 -0.59 -17.00
CA VAL A 207 9.59 -1.50 -16.63
C VAL A 207 8.75 -0.98 -15.45
N ASP A 208 9.38 -0.26 -14.52
CA ASP A 208 8.71 0.40 -13.39
C ASP A 208 7.85 1.58 -13.86
N GLU A 209 8.35 2.44 -14.74
CA GLU A 209 7.57 3.55 -15.29
C GLU A 209 6.39 3.06 -16.13
N LEU A 210 6.61 2.00 -16.92
CA LEU A 210 5.56 1.32 -17.68
C LEU A 210 4.47 0.78 -16.76
N HIS A 211 4.86 0.12 -15.67
CA HIS A 211 3.92 -0.39 -14.69
C HIS A 211 3.19 0.74 -13.94
N GLU A 212 3.89 1.78 -13.51
CA GLU A 212 3.30 2.92 -12.80
C GLU A 212 2.25 3.62 -13.67
N PHE A 213 2.57 3.87 -14.94
CA PHE A 213 1.61 4.43 -15.89
C PHE A 213 0.38 3.53 -16.08
N ALA A 214 0.60 2.24 -16.37
CA ALA A 214 -0.48 1.31 -16.62
C ALA A 214 -1.36 1.10 -15.38
N SER A 215 -0.75 0.94 -14.19
CA SER A 215 -1.46 0.79 -12.92
C SER A 215 -2.34 2.00 -12.61
N ARG A 216 -1.81 3.22 -12.78
CA ARG A 216 -2.58 4.45 -12.58
C ARG A 216 -3.80 4.49 -13.52
N LYS A 217 -3.59 4.20 -14.81
CA LYS A 217 -4.66 4.26 -15.82
C LYS A 217 -5.72 3.19 -15.62
N VAL A 218 -5.32 1.96 -15.28
CA VAL A 218 -6.25 0.90 -14.89
C VAL A 218 -7.10 1.32 -13.70
N GLN A 219 -6.49 1.88 -12.66
CA GLN A 219 -7.21 2.32 -11.46
C GLN A 219 -8.14 3.52 -11.71
N GLU A 220 -7.79 4.41 -12.66
CA GLU A 220 -8.66 5.52 -13.09
C GLU A 220 -9.94 5.04 -13.80
N GLU A 221 -9.91 3.89 -14.48
CA GLU A 221 -11.05 3.32 -15.24
C GLU A 221 -11.81 2.20 -14.49
N SER A 222 -11.08 1.39 -13.75
CA SER A 222 -11.55 0.21 -13.03
C SER A 222 -10.89 0.19 -11.65
N PRO A 223 -11.39 0.98 -10.68
CA PRO A 223 -10.74 1.14 -9.38
C PRO A 223 -10.50 -0.17 -8.63
N ALA A 224 -11.36 -1.17 -8.82
CA ALA A 224 -11.23 -2.49 -8.21
C ALA A 224 -10.00 -3.31 -8.71
N MET A 225 -9.47 -2.99 -9.89
CA MET A 225 -8.23 -3.57 -10.41
C MET A 225 -7.02 -2.95 -9.73
N SER A 226 -6.11 -3.79 -9.26
CA SER A 226 -4.89 -3.37 -8.57
C SER A 226 -3.69 -4.13 -9.14
N PRO A 227 -3.12 -3.64 -10.26
CA PRO A 227 -1.90 -4.20 -10.79
C PRO A 227 -0.75 -4.10 -9.77
N LYS A 228 0.18 -5.06 -9.80
CA LYS A 228 1.35 -5.11 -8.92
C LYS A 228 2.65 -5.32 -9.70
N ILE A 229 3.74 -4.85 -9.11
CA ILE A 229 5.12 -5.09 -9.53
C ILE A 229 5.89 -5.79 -8.42
N ILE A 230 6.60 -6.85 -8.76
CA ILE A 230 7.48 -7.60 -7.86
C ILE A 230 8.90 -7.50 -8.43
N THR A 231 9.82 -6.95 -7.65
CA THR A 231 11.24 -6.80 -8.03
C THR A 231 12.12 -7.70 -7.17
N LEU A 232 13.11 -8.34 -7.79
CA LEU A 232 14.07 -9.21 -7.09
C LEU A 232 15.41 -8.48 -6.97
N ARG A 233 15.71 -7.96 -5.77
CA ARG A 233 16.87 -7.11 -5.40
C ARG A 233 16.93 -5.73 -6.07
N ASP A 234 17.76 -4.86 -5.50
CA ASP A 234 17.87 -3.41 -5.74
C ASP A 234 18.22 -2.96 -7.20
N GLU A 235 18.24 -3.83 -8.21
CA GLU A 235 18.68 -3.51 -9.59
C GLU A 235 17.61 -3.73 -10.69
N GLY A 236 16.49 -4.40 -10.41
CA GLY A 236 15.46 -4.73 -11.43
C GLY A 236 14.65 -3.53 -11.94
N TYR A 237 14.59 -2.44 -11.18
CA TYR A 237 13.75 -1.27 -11.44
C TYR A 237 14.04 -0.56 -12.78
N LYS A 238 15.29 -0.57 -13.28
CA LYS A 238 15.67 0.20 -14.48
C LYS A 238 15.72 -0.60 -15.79
N LEU A 239 15.13 -1.80 -15.85
CA LEU A 239 15.14 -2.55 -17.12
C LEU A 239 14.36 -1.79 -18.19
N ILE A 240 15.06 -1.42 -19.26
CA ILE A 240 14.49 -0.61 -20.34
C ILE A 240 13.66 -1.48 -21.28
N VAL A 241 12.36 -1.21 -21.35
CA VAL A 241 11.41 -1.92 -22.20
C VAL A 241 11.34 -1.30 -23.59
N ALA A 242 11.27 0.04 -23.67
CA ALA A 242 11.08 0.74 -24.94
C ALA A 242 11.75 2.13 -24.96
N ARG A 243 11.85 2.71 -26.16
CA ARG A 243 12.17 4.12 -26.37
C ARG A 243 10.89 4.94 -26.40
N SER A 244 10.94 6.11 -25.78
CA SER A 244 9.83 7.07 -25.81
C SER A 244 10.01 8.06 -26.96
N PRO A 245 8.99 8.30 -27.81
CA PRO A 245 9.04 9.30 -28.88
C PRO A 245 8.89 10.74 -28.36
N GLN A 246 9.67 11.12 -27.34
CA GLN A 246 9.51 12.35 -26.56
C GLN A 246 9.53 13.64 -27.36
N ASP A 247 10.26 13.69 -28.47
CA ASP A 247 10.42 14.90 -29.27
C ASP A 247 9.16 15.29 -30.02
N LYS A 248 8.19 14.37 -30.15
CA LYS A 248 6.92 14.65 -30.83
C LYS A 248 6.07 15.64 -30.00
N PRO A 249 5.57 16.73 -30.62
CA PRO A 249 4.67 17.69 -29.99
C PRO A 249 3.49 17.06 -29.25
N GLU A 250 2.91 16.00 -29.84
CA GLU A 250 1.79 15.23 -29.32
C GLU A 250 2.09 14.63 -27.94
N VAL A 251 3.30 14.09 -27.76
CA VAL A 251 3.74 13.44 -26.51
C VAL A 251 3.93 14.50 -25.42
N LYS A 252 4.60 15.62 -25.74
CA LYS A 252 4.79 16.75 -24.82
C LYS A 252 3.45 17.32 -24.36
N TYR A 253 2.48 17.42 -25.28
CA TYR A 253 1.13 17.87 -24.94
C TYR A 253 0.39 16.86 -24.09
N ARG A 254 0.40 15.57 -24.45
CA ARG A 254 -0.23 14.48 -23.67
C ARG A 254 0.23 14.47 -22.22
N LYS A 255 1.54 14.49 -21.97
CA LYS A 255 2.08 14.55 -20.59
C LYS A 255 1.57 15.75 -19.82
N ALA A 256 1.42 16.91 -20.47
CA ALA A 256 0.84 18.09 -19.85
C ALA A 256 -0.66 17.92 -19.56
N VAL A 257 -1.42 17.29 -20.45
CA VAL A 257 -2.84 16.97 -20.25
C VAL A 257 -3.00 15.99 -19.09
N GLU A 258 -2.24 14.91 -19.05
CA GLU A 258 -2.27 13.91 -17.96
C GLU A 258 -2.01 14.55 -16.60
N LYS A 259 -0.99 15.41 -16.49
CA LYS A 259 -0.68 16.14 -15.25
C LYS A 259 -1.83 17.07 -14.79
N LYS A 260 -2.71 17.47 -15.71
CA LYS A 260 -3.77 18.47 -15.47
C LYS A 260 -5.17 17.87 -15.37
N ALA A 261 -5.38 16.63 -15.81
CA ALA A 261 -6.66 15.94 -15.86
C ALA A 261 -7.12 15.39 -14.49
N ARG A 262 -6.98 16.18 -13.42
CA ARG A 262 -7.45 15.77 -12.08
C ARG A 262 -8.97 15.56 -12.13
N THR A 263 -9.44 14.39 -11.68
CA THR A 263 -10.86 13.99 -11.61
C THR A 263 -11.63 14.05 -12.95
N GLY A 264 -10.93 13.93 -14.08
CA GLY A 264 -11.58 13.92 -15.40
C GLY A 264 -12.08 15.28 -15.88
N LYS A 265 -11.72 16.38 -15.19
CA LYS A 265 -12.11 17.75 -15.56
C LYS A 265 -10.88 18.67 -15.55
N PHE A 266 -10.91 19.68 -16.42
CA PHE A 266 -9.89 20.74 -16.41
C PHE A 266 -10.41 21.97 -15.67
N THR A 267 -9.65 22.45 -14.68
CA THR A 267 -9.90 23.77 -14.09
C THR A 267 -9.69 24.87 -15.14
N ILE A 268 -10.29 26.04 -14.92
CA ILE A 268 -10.11 27.19 -15.83
C ILE A 268 -8.62 27.54 -16.03
N PRO A 269 -7.76 27.60 -14.98
CA PRO A 269 -6.33 27.79 -15.17
C PRO A 269 -5.66 26.68 -15.96
N ALA A 270 -5.98 25.41 -15.69
CA ALA A 270 -5.43 24.27 -16.43
C ALA A 270 -5.79 24.36 -17.92
N ARG A 271 -7.05 24.68 -18.24
CA ARG A 271 -7.51 24.86 -19.62
C ARG A 271 -6.74 25.96 -20.34
N ARG A 272 -6.54 27.12 -19.69
CA ARG A 272 -5.76 28.23 -20.26
C ARG A 272 -4.28 27.85 -20.49
N GLN A 273 -3.68 27.10 -19.57
CA GLN A 273 -2.32 26.59 -19.72
C GLN A 273 -2.20 25.61 -20.88
N LEU A 274 -3.13 24.66 -21.01
CA LEU A 274 -3.17 23.72 -22.13
C LEU A 274 -3.32 24.45 -23.47
N HIS A 275 -4.21 25.45 -23.58
CA HIS A 275 -4.30 26.28 -24.80
C HIS A 275 -3.00 27.04 -25.13
N SER A 276 -2.22 27.43 -24.11
CA SER A 276 -0.90 28.03 -24.31
C SER A 276 0.12 27.01 -24.81
N LEU A 277 0.22 25.86 -24.16
CA LEU A 277 1.14 24.78 -24.51
C LEU A 277 0.85 24.21 -25.90
N ARG A 278 -0.43 24.05 -26.27
CA ARG A 278 -0.84 23.65 -27.63
C ARG A 278 -0.23 24.57 -28.68
N ARG A 279 -0.37 25.89 -28.49
CA ARG A 279 0.17 26.90 -29.41
C ARG A 279 1.69 26.88 -29.43
N GLN A 280 2.32 26.75 -28.25
CA GLN A 280 3.77 26.66 -28.12
C GLN A 280 4.35 25.44 -28.87
N TYR A 281 3.67 24.30 -28.82
CA TYR A 281 4.09 23.07 -29.49
C TYR A 281 3.62 22.97 -30.95
N GLY A 282 2.89 23.96 -31.46
CA GLY A 282 2.41 23.98 -32.84
C GLY A 282 1.32 22.94 -33.16
N LEU A 283 0.64 22.39 -32.14
CA LEU A 283 -0.41 21.38 -32.31
C LEU A 283 -1.71 21.98 -32.86
N SER A 284 -2.34 21.28 -33.80
CA SER A 284 -3.67 21.64 -34.28
C SER A 284 -4.71 21.48 -33.17
N GLU A 285 -5.82 22.21 -33.26
CA GLU A 285 -6.90 22.09 -32.29
C GLU A 285 -7.54 20.70 -32.32
N ALA A 286 -7.68 20.10 -33.51
CA ALA A 286 -8.17 18.74 -33.68
C ALA A 286 -7.24 17.71 -32.99
N ALA A 287 -5.93 17.81 -33.18
CA ALA A 287 -4.98 16.89 -32.56
C ALA A 287 -4.96 17.02 -31.03
N ALA A 288 -5.00 18.26 -30.51
CA ALA A 288 -5.10 18.50 -29.07
C ALA A 288 -6.38 17.93 -28.47
N LYS A 289 -7.51 18.07 -29.19
CA LYS A 289 -8.80 17.54 -28.75
C LYS A 289 -8.79 16.01 -28.67
N ILE A 290 -8.22 15.33 -29.66
CA ILE A 290 -8.06 13.86 -29.65
C ILE A 290 -7.23 13.43 -28.42
N ILE A 291 -6.09 14.09 -28.17
CA ILE A 291 -5.24 13.78 -27.01
C ILE A 291 -6.02 13.99 -25.70
N GLU A 292 -6.75 15.10 -25.57
CA GLU A 292 -7.57 15.36 -24.40
C GLU A 292 -8.70 14.35 -24.22
N GLU A 293 -9.36 13.94 -25.31
CA GLU A 293 -10.41 12.92 -25.29
C GLU A 293 -9.87 11.56 -24.84
N GLU A 294 -8.72 11.14 -25.35
CA GLU A 294 -8.06 9.90 -24.95
C GLU A 294 -7.60 9.93 -23.48
N VAL A 295 -6.94 11.01 -23.04
CA VAL A 295 -6.47 11.11 -21.64
C VAL A 295 -7.63 11.11 -20.65
N LEU A 296 -8.78 11.65 -21.05
CA LEU A 296 -10.00 11.70 -20.25
C LEU A 296 -10.88 10.45 -20.37
N GLN A 297 -10.59 9.54 -21.31
CA GLN A 297 -11.36 8.32 -21.52
C GLN A 297 -11.50 7.45 -20.25
N PRO A 298 -10.44 7.16 -19.45
CA PRO A 298 -10.57 6.37 -18.24
C PRO A 298 -11.61 6.95 -17.27
N TYR A 299 -11.57 8.27 -17.08
CA TYR A 299 -12.51 8.98 -16.21
C TYR A 299 -13.94 8.92 -16.73
N ARG A 300 -14.15 9.03 -18.05
CA ARG A 300 -15.50 8.94 -18.63
C ARG A 300 -16.08 7.55 -18.47
N GLU A 301 -15.25 6.52 -18.63
CA GLU A 301 -15.67 5.14 -18.50
C GLU A 301 -16.05 4.81 -17.05
N TYR A 302 -15.25 5.28 -16.10
CA TYR A 302 -15.59 5.20 -14.67
C TYR A 302 -16.92 5.92 -14.36
N GLN A 303 -17.14 7.13 -14.88
CA GLN A 303 -18.41 7.84 -14.70
C GLN A 303 -19.60 7.14 -15.37
N ARG A 304 -19.40 6.49 -16.53
CA ARG A 304 -20.41 5.68 -17.20
C ARG A 304 -20.84 4.51 -16.33
N LYS A 305 -19.89 3.76 -15.77
CA LYS A 305 -20.14 2.64 -14.84
C LYS A 305 -20.90 3.09 -13.60
N LEU A 306 -20.54 4.24 -13.01
CA LEU A 306 -21.27 4.81 -11.87
C LEU A 306 -22.72 5.17 -12.23
N ALA A 307 -22.93 5.80 -13.40
CA ALA A 307 -24.25 6.14 -13.87
C ALA A 307 -25.10 4.88 -14.13
N GLU A 308 -24.50 3.87 -14.75
CA GLU A 308 -25.14 2.57 -15.01
C GLU A 308 -25.54 1.87 -13.71
N TYR A 309 -24.65 1.78 -12.71
CA TYR A 309 -25.01 1.24 -11.39
C TYR A 309 -26.17 2.03 -10.74
N ARG A 310 -26.13 3.36 -10.84
CA ARG A 310 -27.17 4.24 -10.29
C ARG A 310 -28.53 3.99 -10.95
N GLU A 311 -28.57 3.90 -12.27
CA GLU A 311 -29.79 3.62 -13.03
C GLU A 311 -30.36 2.24 -12.67
N THR A 312 -29.50 1.22 -12.56
CA THR A 312 -29.91 -0.13 -12.12
C THR A 312 -30.48 -0.12 -10.71
N LEU A 313 -29.81 0.54 -9.76
CA LEU A 313 -30.30 0.68 -8.39
C LEU A 313 -31.66 1.41 -8.34
N GLN A 314 -31.83 2.47 -9.15
CA GLN A 314 -33.11 3.18 -9.25
C GLN A 314 -34.22 2.27 -9.80
N ALA A 315 -33.95 1.51 -10.86
CA ALA A 315 -34.92 0.56 -11.42
C ALA A 315 -35.32 -0.50 -10.39
N CYS A 316 -34.35 -1.06 -9.64
CA CYS A 316 -34.64 -2.01 -8.56
C CYS A 316 -35.55 -1.39 -7.48
N LEU A 317 -35.32 -0.14 -7.10
CA LEU A 317 -36.12 0.57 -6.08
C LEU A 317 -37.53 0.93 -6.56
N GLU A 318 -37.72 1.15 -7.86
CA GLU A 318 -39.04 1.39 -8.47
C GLU A 318 -39.89 0.11 -8.49
N GLU A 319 -39.25 -1.04 -8.69
CA GLU A 319 -39.91 -2.35 -8.68
C GLU A 319 -40.16 -2.88 -7.26
N GLU A 320 -39.17 -2.72 -6.37
CA GLU A 320 -39.21 -3.25 -5.00
C GLU A 320 -38.66 -2.23 -3.98
N SER A 321 -39.48 -1.85 -2.98
CA SER A 321 -39.03 -1.01 -1.85
C SER A 321 -39.68 -1.44 -0.53
N PRO A 322 -38.91 -1.88 0.49
CA PRO A 322 -37.45 -2.02 0.51
C PRO A 322 -36.94 -3.19 -0.34
N LEU A 323 -35.71 -3.10 -0.86
CA LEU A 323 -35.06 -4.16 -1.66
C LEU A 323 -34.98 -5.49 -0.89
N SER A 324 -35.26 -6.61 -1.56
CA SER A 324 -35.05 -7.95 -1.01
C SER A 324 -33.56 -8.32 -0.94
N GLN A 325 -33.26 -9.35 -0.15
CA GLN A 325 -31.90 -9.88 -0.02
C GLN A 325 -31.35 -10.44 -1.34
N GLU A 326 -32.22 -11.02 -2.18
CA GLU A 326 -31.86 -11.54 -3.50
C GLU A 326 -31.40 -10.40 -4.43
N THR A 327 -32.21 -9.35 -4.54
CA THR A 327 -31.86 -8.13 -5.30
C THR A 327 -30.60 -7.46 -4.78
N ILE A 328 -30.36 -7.46 -3.46
CA ILE A 328 -29.14 -6.91 -2.84
C ILE A 328 -27.89 -7.72 -3.25
N VAL A 329 -27.99 -9.06 -3.27
CA VAL A 329 -26.89 -9.93 -3.74
C VAL A 329 -26.62 -9.69 -5.21
N ASP A 330 -27.66 -9.65 -6.04
CA ASP A 330 -27.53 -9.38 -7.47
C ASP A 330 -26.94 -8.01 -7.76
N LEU A 331 -27.33 -6.97 -7.01
CA LEU A 331 -26.74 -5.63 -7.11
C LEU A 331 -25.25 -5.64 -6.73
N LYS A 332 -24.85 -6.39 -5.70
CA LYS A 332 -23.43 -6.53 -5.35
C LYS A 332 -22.63 -7.29 -6.39
N ASP A 333 -23.22 -8.30 -7.02
CA ASP A 333 -22.57 -9.02 -8.11
C ASP A 333 -22.49 -8.17 -9.38
N TYR A 334 -23.51 -7.35 -9.65
CA TYR A 334 -23.49 -6.36 -10.72
C TYR A 334 -22.48 -5.22 -10.47
N GLN A 335 -22.36 -4.73 -9.23
CA GLN A 335 -21.31 -3.78 -8.83
C GLN A 335 -19.91 -4.32 -9.14
N LYS A 336 -19.66 -5.59 -8.79
CA LYS A 336 -18.40 -6.27 -9.09
C LYS A 336 -18.18 -6.43 -10.59
N HIS A 337 -19.23 -6.76 -11.35
CA HIS A 337 -19.20 -6.81 -12.81
C HIS A 337 -18.76 -5.45 -13.42
N LEU A 338 -19.28 -4.35 -12.89
CA LEU A 338 -18.86 -2.99 -13.27
C LEU A 338 -17.45 -2.61 -12.78
N SER A 339 -16.76 -3.47 -12.03
CA SER A 339 -15.44 -3.22 -11.44
C SER A 339 -15.39 -1.99 -10.52
N LEU A 340 -16.49 -1.72 -9.82
CA LEU A 340 -16.63 -0.63 -8.85
C LEU A 340 -16.37 -1.12 -7.41
N LYS A 341 -15.72 -0.30 -6.58
CA LYS A 341 -15.56 -0.54 -5.15
C LYS A 341 -16.82 -0.17 -4.38
N ASP A 342 -16.96 -0.71 -3.18
CA ASP A 342 -18.05 -0.33 -2.28
C ASP A 342 -18.06 1.17 -1.98
N ASP A 343 -16.88 1.77 -1.83
CA ASP A 343 -16.77 3.22 -1.60
C ASP A 343 -17.23 4.07 -2.79
N ASP A 344 -17.16 3.53 -4.01
CA ASP A 344 -17.55 4.23 -5.23
C ASP A 344 -19.09 4.38 -5.31
N VAL A 345 -19.82 3.34 -4.88
CA VAL A 345 -21.29 3.29 -4.95
C VAL A 345 -22.00 3.73 -3.68
N ARG A 346 -21.34 3.64 -2.52
CA ARG A 346 -21.91 3.97 -1.20
C ARG A 346 -22.57 5.35 -1.12
N PRO A 347 -22.04 6.43 -1.72
CA PRO A 347 -22.73 7.73 -1.70
C PRO A 347 -24.11 7.66 -2.39
N MET A 348 -24.22 6.94 -3.51
CA MET A 348 -25.47 6.80 -4.27
C MET A 348 -26.44 5.86 -3.57
N GLU A 349 -25.95 4.78 -2.95
CA GLU A 349 -26.77 3.89 -2.10
C GLU A 349 -27.36 4.67 -0.91
N LYS A 350 -26.55 5.45 -0.20
CA LYS A 350 -27.05 6.31 0.88
C LYS A 350 -28.04 7.36 0.41
N GLU A 351 -27.83 7.94 -0.77
CA GLU A 351 -28.74 8.93 -1.37
C GLU A 351 -30.10 8.32 -1.72
N LEU A 352 -30.13 7.13 -2.35
CA LEU A 352 -31.35 6.52 -2.90
C LEU A 352 -32.07 5.59 -1.91
N VAL A 353 -31.34 4.90 -1.04
CA VAL A 353 -31.85 3.89 -0.09
C VAL A 353 -31.85 4.42 1.35
N GLY A 354 -31.08 5.48 1.65
CA GLY A 354 -30.93 6.05 3.00
C GLY A 354 -29.83 5.38 3.83
N GLN A 355 -29.28 4.26 3.38
CA GLN A 355 -28.18 3.52 4.00
C GLN A 355 -27.34 2.81 2.92
N ALA A 356 -26.16 2.31 3.30
CA ALA A 356 -25.37 1.47 2.39
C ALA A 356 -26.04 0.10 2.22
N ILE A 357 -25.92 -0.48 1.04
CA ILE A 357 -26.40 -1.84 0.78
C ILE A 357 -25.29 -2.81 1.20
N GLU A 358 -25.59 -3.69 2.17
CA GLU A 358 -24.68 -4.72 2.65
C GLU A 358 -25.33 -6.09 2.51
N VAL A 359 -24.57 -7.07 2.02
CA VAL A 359 -25.01 -8.47 2.01
C VAL A 359 -24.71 -9.05 3.38
N GLU A 360 -25.75 -9.28 4.19
CA GLU A 360 -25.65 -10.22 5.31
C GLU A 360 -25.37 -11.62 4.72
N VAL A 361 -24.12 -12.07 4.87
CA VAL A 361 -23.78 -13.47 4.59
C VAL A 361 -24.39 -14.30 5.71
N GLU A 362 -25.57 -14.86 5.48
CA GLU A 362 -26.05 -15.99 6.28
C GLU A 362 -25.13 -17.18 6.01
N VAL A 363 -24.08 -17.28 6.82
CA VAL A 363 -23.42 -18.57 7.04
C VAL A 363 -24.50 -19.47 7.64
N LEU A 364 -24.91 -20.49 6.89
CA LEU A 364 -25.76 -21.57 7.39
C LEU A 364 -25.13 -22.14 8.67
N GLY A 365 -25.67 -21.68 9.80
CA GLY A 365 -25.29 -22.09 11.15
C GLY A 365 -24.36 -21.10 11.87
N GLU A 366 -24.89 -19.96 12.31
CA GLU A 366 -25.21 -19.73 13.73
C GLU A 366 -25.82 -18.33 13.92
N LYS A 367 -26.97 -18.29 14.60
CA LYS A 367 -27.75 -17.07 14.83
C LYS A 367 -26.99 -16.08 15.70
N THR A 368 -26.74 -14.88 15.20
CA THR A 368 -26.44 -13.71 16.04
C THR A 368 -27.55 -12.68 15.92
N LYS A 369 -28.34 -12.55 16.99
CA LYS A 369 -29.04 -11.29 17.29
C LYS A 369 -28.29 -10.56 18.42
N PRO A 370 -28.25 -9.23 18.38
CA PRO A 370 -27.41 -8.42 19.25
C PRO A 370 -28.02 -8.27 20.64
N GLN A 371 -27.30 -8.67 21.69
CA GLN A 371 -27.62 -8.29 23.07
C GLN A 371 -26.35 -7.92 23.84
N GLN A 372 -26.33 -6.65 24.25
CA GLN A 372 -25.66 -6.06 25.43
C GLN A 372 -24.43 -6.80 25.98
N PHE A 373 -23.25 -6.25 25.72
CA PHE A 373 -22.01 -6.61 26.40
C PHE A 373 -22.11 -6.36 27.91
N VAL A 374 -22.46 -7.40 28.66
CA VAL A 374 -22.01 -7.57 30.05
C VAL A 374 -20.79 -8.47 30.00
N ALA A 375 -19.64 -7.92 30.40
CA ALA A 375 -18.39 -8.65 30.46
C ALA A 375 -18.49 -9.78 31.51
N GLN A 376 -18.34 -11.03 31.07
CA GLN A 376 -17.85 -12.11 31.92
C GLN A 376 -16.70 -12.81 31.20
N GLU A 377 -15.55 -12.79 31.88
CA GLU A 377 -14.40 -13.61 31.56
C GLU A 377 -14.82 -15.08 31.56
N ASP A 378 -14.47 -15.83 30.51
CA ASP A 378 -14.23 -17.25 30.69
C ASP A 378 -12.90 -17.67 30.10
N SER A 379 -12.25 -18.44 30.95
CA SER A 379 -10.91 -18.96 30.86
C SER A 379 -10.86 -20.22 30.00
N SER A 380 -9.67 -20.46 29.43
CA SER A 380 -9.16 -21.75 28.95
C SER A 380 -9.15 -21.98 27.43
N LYS A 381 -7.99 -21.72 26.84
CA LYS A 381 -7.25 -22.65 25.96
C LYS A 381 -5.79 -22.19 25.89
N LYS A 382 -4.93 -22.84 26.66
CA LYS A 382 -3.50 -22.54 26.77
C LYS A 382 -2.77 -23.00 25.50
N SER A 383 -2.60 -22.10 24.54
CA SER A 383 -1.38 -22.08 23.73
C SER A 383 -0.22 -21.74 24.68
N LYS A 384 0.94 -22.38 24.54
CA LYS A 384 2.13 -22.06 25.36
C LYS A 384 2.67 -20.69 24.92
N THR A 385 2.00 -19.61 25.31
CA THR A 385 2.47 -18.24 25.12
C THR A 385 3.67 -18.00 26.02
N LYS A 386 4.76 -17.52 25.41
CA LYS A 386 5.94 -17.01 26.12
C LYS A 386 5.46 -15.87 27.03
N GLN A 387 5.44 -16.11 28.34
CA GLN A 387 4.89 -15.16 29.31
C GLN A 387 5.90 -14.03 29.54
N TYR A 388 5.56 -12.80 29.16
CA TYR A 388 6.38 -11.63 29.37
C TYR A 388 6.09 -11.00 30.75
N PRO A 389 7.09 -10.39 31.42
CA PRO A 389 6.83 -9.67 32.66
C PRO A 389 5.92 -8.47 32.40
N THR A 390 5.14 -8.10 33.42
CA THR A 390 4.29 -6.90 33.38
C THR A 390 4.86 -5.80 34.27
N PHE A 391 4.60 -4.55 33.91
CA PHE A 391 4.89 -3.40 34.77
C PHE A 391 3.61 -2.60 35.04
N PRO A 392 3.45 -2.03 36.25
CA PRO A 392 2.33 -1.16 36.55
C PRO A 392 2.57 0.25 35.99
N PHE A 393 1.49 0.91 35.56
CA PHE A 393 1.50 2.31 35.17
C PHE A 393 0.20 3.00 35.60
N LYS A 394 0.11 4.31 35.35
CA LYS A 394 -1.08 5.13 35.59
C LYS A 394 -1.49 5.81 34.30
N THR A 395 -2.79 5.88 34.04
CA THR A 395 -3.41 6.70 32.99
C THR A 395 -4.25 7.79 33.64
N ALA A 396 -4.38 8.94 32.99
CA ALA A 396 -5.22 10.03 33.47
C ALA A 396 -6.40 10.28 32.52
N LYS A 397 -7.55 10.64 33.08
CA LYS A 397 -8.62 11.33 32.35
C LYS A 397 -8.76 12.75 32.85
N VAL A 398 -9.09 13.66 31.93
CA VAL A 398 -9.33 15.07 32.25
C VAL A 398 -10.76 15.49 31.95
N ASP A 399 -11.24 16.51 32.66
CA ASP A 399 -12.45 17.23 32.29
C ASP A 399 -12.24 18.16 31.08
N GLU A 400 -13.29 18.86 30.64
CA GLU A 400 -13.21 19.81 29.51
C GLU A 400 -12.24 20.98 29.75
N GLN A 401 -11.87 21.26 31.00
CA GLN A 401 -10.93 22.31 31.40
C GLN A 401 -9.49 21.81 31.51
N GLY A 402 -9.26 20.49 31.38
CA GLY A 402 -7.95 19.88 31.50
C GLY A 402 -7.55 19.53 32.94
N ASN A 403 -8.48 19.61 33.90
CA ASN A 403 -8.21 19.14 35.26
C ASN A 403 -8.28 17.61 35.29
N VAL A 404 -7.33 16.97 35.97
CA VAL A 404 -7.34 15.52 36.18
C VAL A 404 -8.53 15.15 37.07
N ILE A 405 -9.44 14.35 36.53
CA ILE A 405 -10.63 13.86 37.25
C ILE A 405 -10.52 12.41 37.67
N GLU A 406 -9.67 11.62 37.01
CA GLU A 406 -9.51 10.20 37.29
C GLU A 406 -8.07 9.76 36.99
N ILE A 407 -7.48 8.99 37.91
CA ILE A 407 -6.23 8.26 37.68
C ILE A 407 -6.54 6.77 37.71
N ILE A 408 -6.27 6.11 36.58
CA ILE A 408 -6.61 4.70 36.36
C ILE A 408 -5.31 3.89 36.42
N PRO A 409 -5.19 2.93 37.35
CA PRO A 409 -4.04 2.02 37.35
C PRO A 409 -4.13 1.05 36.17
N GLY A 410 -3.01 0.87 35.48
CA GLY A 410 -2.88 -0.07 34.36
C GLY A 410 -1.71 -1.04 34.57
N LYS A 411 -1.68 -2.09 33.76
CA LYS A 411 -0.54 -3.01 33.65
C LYS A 411 -0.34 -3.36 32.17
N ALA A 412 0.90 -3.38 31.73
CA ALA A 412 1.25 -3.79 30.37
C ALA A 412 2.39 -4.80 30.40
N GLU A 413 2.37 -5.73 29.44
CA GLU A 413 3.50 -6.61 29.18
C GLU A 413 4.64 -5.82 28.56
N HIS A 414 5.87 -6.14 28.96
CA HIS A 414 7.07 -5.51 28.45
C HIS A 414 8.22 -6.50 28.35
N PHE A 415 9.23 -6.15 27.57
CA PHE A 415 10.56 -6.71 27.70
C PHE A 415 11.60 -5.59 27.61
N ALA A 416 12.79 -5.84 28.14
CA ALA A 416 13.93 -4.92 28.06
C ALA A 416 14.95 -5.48 27.06
N GLU A 417 15.31 -4.67 26.06
CA GLU A 417 16.40 -4.96 25.14
C GLU A 417 17.71 -4.44 25.72
N ASP A 418 18.74 -5.29 25.81
CA ASP A 418 20.03 -4.92 26.39
C ASP A 418 20.90 -4.17 25.37
N LEU A 419 21.16 -2.89 25.63
CA LEU A 419 22.03 -2.07 24.80
C LEU A 419 23.51 -2.16 25.21
N GLY A 420 23.81 -2.84 26.31
CA GLY A 420 25.13 -2.97 26.91
C GLY A 420 25.35 -1.98 28.07
N ASN A 421 26.34 -2.28 28.92
CA ASN A 421 26.71 -1.46 30.08
C ASN A 421 25.56 -1.16 31.07
N GLY A 422 24.58 -2.07 31.18
CA GLY A 422 23.42 -1.90 32.04
C GLY A 422 22.35 -0.94 31.50
N LEU A 423 22.50 -0.47 30.26
CA LEU A 423 21.50 0.36 29.59
C LEU A 423 20.49 -0.51 28.84
N THR A 424 19.20 -0.22 28.99
CA THR A 424 18.12 -0.98 28.35
C THR A 424 17.17 -0.10 27.56
N LEU A 425 16.57 -0.69 26.51
CA LEU A 425 15.42 -0.15 25.80
C LEU A 425 14.17 -0.96 26.17
N GLU A 426 13.24 -0.34 26.90
CA GLU A 426 11.99 -0.98 27.30
C GLU A 426 10.96 -0.96 26.15
N MET A 427 10.48 -2.14 25.78
CA MET A 427 9.50 -2.36 24.73
C MET A 427 8.19 -2.83 25.36
N VAL A 428 7.07 -2.18 25.02
CA VAL A 428 5.74 -2.45 25.57
C VAL A 428 4.86 -3.12 24.53
N ARG A 429 4.09 -4.14 24.94
CA ARG A 429 3.18 -4.84 24.05
C ARG A 429 2.00 -3.93 23.69
N VAL A 430 1.82 -3.71 22.40
CA VAL A 430 0.62 -3.10 21.83
C VAL A 430 -0.25 -4.25 21.27
N PRO A 431 -1.44 -4.49 21.85
CA PRO A 431 -2.31 -5.56 21.37
C PRO A 431 -2.79 -5.26 19.96
N GLY A 432 -2.98 -6.29 19.13
CA GLY A 432 -3.61 -6.12 17.83
C GLY A 432 -5.10 -5.73 17.97
N GLY A 433 -5.64 -5.10 16.94
CA GLY A 433 -7.03 -4.69 16.91
C GLY A 433 -7.35 -3.77 15.74
N THR A 434 -8.56 -3.24 15.75
CA THR A 434 -9.09 -2.34 14.73
C THR A 434 -9.40 -0.98 15.35
N PHE A 435 -9.14 0.10 14.62
CA PHE A 435 -9.48 1.47 15.05
C PHE A 435 -9.79 2.38 13.87
N MET A 436 -10.43 3.52 14.16
CA MET A 436 -10.62 4.61 13.19
C MET A 436 -9.39 5.53 13.21
N MET A 437 -8.65 5.54 12.10
CA MET A 437 -7.51 6.41 11.86
C MET A 437 -7.95 7.72 11.21
N GLY A 438 -7.34 8.83 11.64
CA GLY A 438 -7.68 10.18 11.20
C GLY A 438 -8.65 10.92 12.12
N ALA A 439 -8.85 12.20 11.83
CA ALA A 439 -9.67 13.09 12.64
C ALA A 439 -11.15 12.70 12.57
N ALA A 440 -11.85 12.78 13.70
CA ALA A 440 -13.31 12.62 13.69
C ALA A 440 -13.97 13.83 12.98
N GLU A 441 -15.14 13.62 12.38
CA GLU A 441 -15.89 14.71 11.75
C GLU A 441 -16.11 15.88 12.73
N GLY A 442 -15.67 17.08 12.34
CA GLY A 442 -15.78 18.29 13.16
C GLY A 442 -14.79 18.37 14.33
N GLU A 443 -13.76 17.51 14.39
CA GLU A 443 -12.71 17.60 15.39
C GLU A 443 -11.99 18.97 15.31
N ALA A 444 -11.91 19.68 16.43
CA ALA A 444 -11.36 21.03 16.46
C ALA A 444 -9.89 21.05 16.04
N GLY A 445 -9.52 21.93 15.11
CA GLY A 445 -8.13 22.07 14.66
C GLY A 445 -7.64 20.92 13.78
N ALA A 446 -8.52 20.03 13.32
CA ALA A 446 -8.24 19.07 12.25
C ALA A 446 -8.05 19.78 10.92
N SER A 447 -7.10 19.29 10.12
CA SER A 447 -6.81 19.75 8.77
C SER A 447 -7.19 18.69 7.72
N GLU A 448 -7.27 19.07 6.45
CA GLU A 448 -7.73 18.20 5.35
C GLU A 448 -6.90 16.91 5.18
N ASP A 449 -5.61 16.97 5.53
CA ASP A 449 -4.67 15.86 5.50
C ASP A 449 -4.91 14.79 6.58
N GLU A 450 -5.79 15.07 7.52
CA GLU A 450 -6.23 14.15 8.57
C GLU A 450 -7.51 13.38 8.18
N TYR A 451 -8.01 13.59 6.95
CA TYR A 451 -9.23 13.00 6.39
C TYR A 451 -8.94 12.23 5.08
N PRO A 452 -9.83 11.31 4.67
CA PRO A 452 -10.99 10.82 5.42
C PRO A 452 -10.60 9.95 6.62
N GLN A 453 -11.45 9.96 7.64
CA GLN A 453 -11.35 8.98 8.71
C GLN A 453 -11.66 7.59 8.15
N HIS A 454 -10.82 6.60 8.43
CA HIS A 454 -10.93 5.26 7.85
C HIS A 454 -10.56 4.17 8.87
N GLU A 455 -11.07 2.96 8.63
CA GLU A 455 -10.79 1.82 9.51
C GLU A 455 -9.43 1.18 9.18
N VAL A 456 -8.64 0.91 10.22
CA VAL A 456 -7.36 0.22 10.09
C VAL A 456 -7.27 -0.93 11.10
N LYS A 457 -6.83 -2.10 10.64
CA LYS A 457 -6.64 -3.32 11.44
C LYS A 457 -5.17 -3.66 11.53
N LEU A 458 -4.64 -3.72 12.76
CA LEU A 458 -3.24 -4.00 13.02
C LEU A 458 -3.06 -5.33 13.77
N PRO A 459 -2.02 -6.12 13.43
CA PRO A 459 -1.58 -7.21 14.28
C PRO A 459 -1.00 -6.66 15.60
N GLU A 460 -0.73 -7.54 16.56
CA GLU A 460 0.04 -7.15 17.75
C GLU A 460 1.50 -6.84 17.40
N PHE A 461 2.09 -5.90 18.13
CA PHE A 461 3.49 -5.52 17.98
C PHE A 461 4.04 -4.99 19.31
N TRP A 462 5.34 -4.75 19.37
CA TRP A 462 5.99 -4.08 20.49
C TRP A 462 6.42 -2.69 20.08
N MET A 463 6.25 -1.71 20.96
CA MET A 463 6.67 -0.33 20.75
C MET A 463 7.53 0.15 21.91
N GLY A 464 8.53 0.97 21.63
CA GLY A 464 9.34 1.63 22.66
C GLY A 464 8.44 2.36 23.66
N LYS A 465 8.62 2.07 24.94
CA LYS A 465 7.86 2.69 26.05
C LYS A 465 7.92 4.21 26.01
N PHE A 466 9.07 4.71 25.56
CA PHE A 466 9.42 6.10 25.39
C PHE A 466 9.98 6.33 23.99
N THR A 467 10.09 7.60 23.59
CA THR A 467 11.02 8.00 22.53
C THR A 467 12.46 7.61 22.87
N ILE A 468 13.29 7.37 21.85
CA ILE A 468 14.69 6.98 22.05
C ILE A 468 15.43 8.08 22.82
N THR A 469 16.06 7.72 23.94
CA THR A 469 16.81 8.67 24.77
C THR A 469 18.19 8.96 24.19
N GLN A 470 18.83 10.04 24.65
CA GLN A 470 20.18 10.40 24.22
C GLN A 470 21.23 9.33 24.57
N GLU A 471 21.13 8.69 25.74
CA GLU A 471 22.01 7.59 26.11
C GLU A 471 21.78 6.33 25.26
N GLN A 472 20.52 6.01 24.93
CA GLN A 472 20.18 4.89 24.05
C GLN A 472 20.68 5.13 22.63
N TRP A 473 20.49 6.36 22.12
CA TRP A 473 21.06 6.82 20.86
C TRP A 473 22.57 6.61 20.83
N GLN A 474 23.29 7.12 21.82
CA GLN A 474 24.75 7.04 21.88
C GLN A 474 25.23 5.58 21.91
N ALA A 475 24.56 4.71 22.66
CA ALA A 475 24.90 3.29 22.72
C ALA A 475 24.80 2.61 21.34
N VAL A 476 23.72 2.84 20.59
CA VAL A 476 23.51 2.24 19.27
C VAL A 476 24.33 2.92 18.17
N ALA A 477 24.51 4.24 18.24
CA ALA A 477 25.33 5.02 17.31
C ALA A 477 26.82 4.61 17.37
N ASN A 478 27.29 4.08 18.50
CA ASN A 478 28.65 3.58 18.68
C ASN A 478 28.84 2.10 18.28
N LEU A 479 27.76 1.39 17.91
CA LEU A 479 27.88 0.04 17.37
C LEU A 479 28.53 0.04 15.99
N GLN A 480 28.85 -1.16 15.49
CA GLN A 480 29.39 -1.35 14.15
C GLN A 480 28.56 -0.57 13.11
N LYS A 481 29.26 0.20 12.28
CA LYS A 481 28.63 1.07 11.29
C LYS A 481 27.99 0.22 10.18
N ILE A 482 26.77 0.57 9.80
CA ILE A 482 26.04 -0.02 8.66
C ILE A 482 25.70 1.08 7.65
N GLY A 483 26.55 1.29 6.66
CA GLY A 483 26.38 2.35 5.66
C GLY A 483 26.72 3.74 6.23
N ARG A 484 25.70 4.54 6.56
CA ARG A 484 25.86 5.93 7.05
C ARG A 484 26.37 5.96 8.50
N ASP A 485 27.21 6.95 8.78
CA ASP A 485 27.67 7.25 10.14
C ASP A 485 26.64 8.05 10.94
N LEU A 486 26.53 7.77 12.24
CA LEU A 486 25.60 8.46 13.15
C LEU A 486 26.41 9.35 14.08
N LYS A 487 26.07 10.64 14.14
CA LYS A 487 26.67 11.54 15.12
C LYS A 487 26.29 11.06 16.52
N SER A 488 27.27 10.80 17.37
CA SER A 488 27.05 10.21 18.70
C SER A 488 26.25 11.10 19.65
N ASP A 489 26.32 12.42 19.46
CA ASP A 489 25.68 13.42 20.33
C ASP A 489 25.03 14.56 19.50
N PRO A 490 23.88 14.30 18.84
CA PRO A 490 23.24 15.25 17.94
C PRO A 490 22.38 16.30 18.66
N SER A 491 21.80 15.95 19.81
CA SER A 491 20.80 16.74 20.54
C SER A 491 21.27 18.14 20.91
N ARG A 492 20.36 19.12 20.86
CA ARG A 492 20.53 20.46 21.42
C ARG A 492 20.37 20.49 22.93
N PHE A 493 19.33 19.84 23.48
CA PHE A 493 19.03 19.88 24.91
C PHE A 493 19.69 18.71 25.63
N LYS A 494 20.82 18.96 26.30
CA LYS A 494 21.66 17.91 26.86
C LYS A 494 21.09 17.33 28.16
N ASP A 495 20.76 16.05 28.13
CA ASP A 495 20.55 15.17 29.29
C ASP A 495 20.43 13.72 28.77
N ALA A 496 21.03 12.75 29.48
CA ALA A 496 21.01 11.35 29.07
C ALA A 496 19.60 10.80 28.84
N LYS A 497 18.62 11.20 29.67
CA LYS A 497 17.25 10.67 29.67
C LYS A 497 16.26 11.51 28.87
N ARG A 498 16.71 12.60 28.24
CA ARG A 498 15.89 13.33 27.26
C ARG A 498 15.78 12.55 25.97
N PRO A 499 14.73 12.78 25.17
CA PRO A 499 14.67 12.25 23.81
C PRO A 499 15.89 12.73 23.01
N VAL A 500 16.39 11.87 22.12
CA VAL A 500 17.30 12.29 21.07
C VAL A 500 16.54 13.20 20.09
N GLU A 501 17.14 14.33 19.73
CA GLU A 501 16.64 15.24 18.70
C GLU A 501 17.78 15.76 17.83
N ASN A 502 17.47 16.56 16.80
CA ASN A 502 18.37 16.84 15.67
C ASN A 502 18.85 15.57 14.95
N VAL A 503 17.94 14.63 14.74
CA VAL A 503 18.18 13.42 13.95
C VAL A 503 17.30 13.43 12.70
N THR A 504 17.90 13.10 11.55
CA THR A 504 17.13 12.96 10.31
C THR A 504 16.39 11.62 10.30
N TRP A 505 15.40 11.50 9.41
CA TRP A 505 14.69 10.24 9.23
C TRP A 505 15.63 9.07 8.88
N GLN A 506 16.62 9.28 8.00
CA GLN A 506 17.55 8.19 7.67
C GLN A 506 18.50 7.88 8.84
N ASP A 507 18.80 8.84 9.72
CA ASP A 507 19.58 8.55 10.93
C ASP A 507 18.79 7.64 11.87
N ALA A 508 17.49 7.88 12.01
CA ALA A 508 16.57 7.02 12.76
C ALA A 508 16.43 5.62 12.13
N GLU A 509 16.28 5.53 10.80
CA GLU A 509 16.28 4.24 10.08
C GLU A 509 17.59 3.46 10.27
N LYS A 510 18.73 4.16 10.27
CA LYS A 510 20.04 3.54 10.54
C LYS A 510 20.22 3.12 11.98
N PHE A 511 19.68 3.86 12.94
CA PHE A 511 19.61 3.42 14.33
C PHE A 511 18.85 2.08 14.41
N CYS A 512 17.68 1.98 13.79
CA CYS A 512 16.88 0.74 13.75
C CYS A 512 17.65 -0.44 13.15
N LYS A 513 18.36 -0.23 12.04
CA LYS A 513 19.21 -1.26 11.41
C LYS A 513 20.34 -1.74 12.32
N ARG A 514 21.03 -0.83 13.01
CA ARG A 514 22.11 -1.18 13.96
C ARG A 514 21.57 -1.92 15.18
N LEU A 515 20.43 -1.48 15.71
CA LEU A 515 19.73 -2.16 16.80
C LEU A 515 19.31 -3.57 16.38
N SER A 516 18.78 -3.72 15.17
CA SER A 516 18.40 -5.02 14.63
C SER A 516 19.59 -5.97 14.52
N GLN A 517 20.71 -5.49 13.96
CA GLN A 517 21.94 -6.28 13.86
C GLN A 517 22.47 -6.73 15.22
N LYS A 518 22.41 -5.87 16.24
CA LYS A 518 22.89 -6.18 17.59
C LYS A 518 22.02 -7.23 18.30
N THR A 519 20.71 -7.18 18.10
CA THR A 519 19.75 -7.94 18.90
C THR A 519 19.25 -9.20 18.20
N GLY A 520 19.41 -9.28 16.88
CA GLY A 520 18.84 -10.33 16.05
C GLY A 520 17.31 -10.24 15.90
N LYS A 521 16.68 -9.17 16.39
CA LYS A 521 15.26 -8.87 16.19
C LYS A 521 15.11 -7.78 15.13
N GLU A 522 13.99 -7.76 14.44
CA GLU A 522 13.69 -6.72 13.47
C GLU A 522 13.13 -5.48 14.18
N TYR A 523 13.92 -4.41 14.21
CA TYR A 523 13.52 -3.09 14.69
C TYR A 523 13.34 -2.13 13.51
N THR A 524 12.26 -1.36 13.55
CA THR A 524 11.94 -0.33 12.55
C THR A 524 11.29 0.90 13.21
N LEU A 525 11.13 1.98 12.45
CA LEU A 525 10.23 3.07 12.82
C LEU A 525 8.77 2.58 12.76
N PRO A 526 7.86 3.06 13.61
CA PRO A 526 6.44 2.73 13.49
C PRO A 526 5.91 3.19 12.14
N SER A 527 4.99 2.42 11.55
CA SER A 527 4.10 3.01 10.55
C SER A 527 3.25 4.11 11.20
N GLU A 528 2.72 5.02 10.41
CA GLU A 528 1.84 6.07 10.88
C GLU A 528 0.59 5.49 11.55
N ALA A 529 0.03 4.43 10.95
CA ALA A 529 -1.08 3.69 11.51
C ALA A 529 -0.75 3.05 12.86
N GLN A 530 0.43 2.42 12.99
CA GLN A 530 0.90 1.88 14.26
C GLN A 530 1.04 2.98 15.32
N TRP A 531 1.57 4.14 14.94
CA TRP A 531 1.74 5.26 15.84
C TRP A 531 0.39 5.81 16.32
N GLU A 532 -0.57 6.07 15.41
CA GLU A 532 -1.88 6.61 15.80
C GLU A 532 -2.67 5.62 16.66
N TYR A 533 -2.68 4.34 16.27
CA TYR A 533 -3.31 3.27 17.03
C TYR A 533 -2.76 3.21 18.46
N ALA A 534 -1.43 3.23 18.56
CA ALA A 534 -0.73 3.21 19.83
C ALA A 534 -1.00 4.46 20.65
N CYS A 535 -1.03 5.65 20.04
CA CYS A 535 -1.29 6.94 20.70
C CYS A 535 -2.70 6.97 21.30
N ARG A 536 -3.72 6.63 20.49
CA ARG A 536 -5.13 6.61 20.88
C ARG A 536 -5.40 5.62 22.00
N ALA A 537 -4.73 4.45 21.97
CA ALA A 537 -4.90 3.41 22.97
C ALA A 537 -6.39 3.12 23.28
N ARG A 538 -7.18 2.91 22.22
CA ARG A 538 -8.65 2.67 22.22
C ARG A 538 -9.54 3.90 22.42
N MET A 539 -8.98 5.10 22.54
CA MET A 539 -9.75 6.34 22.64
C MET A 539 -10.07 6.91 21.24
N THR A 540 -11.28 7.46 21.10
CA THR A 540 -11.70 8.20 19.89
C THR A 540 -11.57 9.72 20.05
N THR A 541 -11.24 10.20 21.26
CA THR A 541 -11.05 11.61 21.55
C THR A 541 -9.73 12.15 20.97
N PRO A 542 -9.57 13.49 20.84
CA PRO A 542 -8.34 14.08 20.30
C PRO A 542 -7.07 13.67 21.08
N PHE A 543 -7.18 13.51 22.40
CA PHE A 543 -6.10 13.02 23.26
C PHE A 543 -6.53 11.76 24.00
N HIS A 544 -5.59 10.90 24.38
CA HIS A 544 -5.92 9.74 25.22
C HIS A 544 -6.38 10.14 26.64
N PHE A 545 -6.24 11.42 27.00
CA PHE A 545 -6.74 12.02 28.24
C PHE A 545 -8.22 12.42 28.16
N GLY A 546 -8.76 12.65 26.95
CA GLY A 546 -10.10 13.18 26.71
C GLY A 546 -10.14 14.28 25.65
N LEU A 547 -11.08 15.21 25.78
CA LEU A 547 -11.35 16.29 24.82
C LEU A 547 -10.36 17.46 24.87
N THR A 548 -9.46 17.49 25.86
CA THR A 548 -8.40 18.49 25.99
C THR A 548 -7.15 17.89 26.66
N ILE A 549 -6.11 18.70 26.83
CA ILE A 549 -4.81 18.32 27.38
C ILE A 549 -4.33 19.40 28.37
N SER A 550 -3.46 19.00 29.30
CA SER A 550 -2.88 19.87 30.33
C SER A 550 -1.36 19.78 30.36
N SER A 551 -0.69 20.88 30.69
CA SER A 551 0.78 20.93 30.85
C SER A 551 1.32 20.08 32.00
N GLU A 552 0.44 19.58 32.86
CA GLU A 552 0.76 18.62 33.93
C GLU A 552 0.84 17.18 33.43
N LEU A 553 0.39 16.91 32.21
CA LEU A 553 0.31 15.56 31.62
C LEU A 553 1.17 15.40 30.37
N ALA A 554 1.62 16.51 29.78
CA ALA A 554 2.36 16.55 28.52
C ALA A 554 3.23 17.80 28.41
N ASN A 555 4.24 17.76 27.53
CA ASN A 555 5.16 18.87 27.29
C ASN A 555 4.91 19.52 25.92
N TYR A 556 4.31 20.72 25.90
CA TYR A 556 3.95 21.46 24.69
C TYR A 556 3.91 22.97 24.98
N ASP A 557 3.61 23.80 23.98
CA ASP A 557 3.30 25.22 24.20
C ASP A 557 1.92 25.40 24.84
N ALA A 558 1.89 25.27 26.17
CA ALA A 558 0.69 25.44 26.97
C ALA A 558 0.29 26.91 27.17
N SER A 559 0.92 27.88 26.49
CA SER A 559 0.39 29.25 26.41
C SER A 559 -0.84 29.35 25.50
N GLN A 560 -1.04 28.33 24.65
CA GLN A 560 -2.17 28.16 23.74
C GLN A 560 -3.21 27.20 24.33
N LEU A 561 -4.46 27.31 23.84
CA LEU A 561 -5.60 26.54 24.34
C LEU A 561 -6.09 25.55 23.29
N TYR A 562 -6.67 24.45 23.76
CA TYR A 562 -7.46 23.54 22.94
C TYR A 562 -8.82 23.29 23.60
N GLY A 563 -9.89 23.49 22.83
CA GLY A 563 -11.26 23.43 23.37
C GLY A 563 -11.45 24.39 24.54
N LYS A 564 -11.95 23.89 25.68
CA LYS A 564 -12.16 24.65 26.92
C LYS A 564 -11.00 24.52 27.93
N GLY A 565 -9.85 23.99 27.49
CA GLY A 565 -8.67 23.80 28.32
C GLY A 565 -8.12 25.11 28.90
N GLN A 566 -7.16 24.99 29.82
CA GLN A 566 -6.52 26.12 30.49
C GLN A 566 -5.08 26.33 30.02
N LYS A 567 -4.59 27.57 30.16
CA LYS A 567 -3.18 27.87 29.92
C LYS A 567 -2.33 27.27 31.04
N GLY A 568 -1.15 26.81 30.70
CA GLY A 568 -0.21 26.16 31.59
C GLY A 568 1.23 26.58 31.36
N GLU A 569 2.16 25.76 31.88
CA GLU A 569 3.59 26.01 31.76
C GLU A 569 4.10 25.70 30.34
N TYR A 570 4.64 26.70 29.65
CA TYR A 570 5.40 26.50 28.42
C TYR A 570 6.91 26.38 28.72
N ARG A 571 7.40 25.15 28.73
CA ARG A 571 8.76 24.80 29.19
C ARG A 571 9.88 25.21 28.23
N GLN A 572 9.58 25.42 26.95
CA GLN A 572 10.53 25.88 25.91
C GLN A 572 11.75 24.95 25.71
N LYS A 573 11.64 23.68 26.12
CA LYS A 573 12.66 22.65 25.97
C LYS A 573 12.02 21.27 26.10
N THR A 574 12.74 20.24 25.70
CA THR A 574 12.36 18.85 25.98
C THR A 574 12.27 18.58 27.49
N THR A 575 11.67 17.46 27.88
CA THR A 575 11.74 16.92 29.25
C THR A 575 12.36 15.53 29.19
N GLU A 576 12.83 15.01 30.34
CA GLU A 576 13.18 13.58 30.42
C GLU A 576 11.95 12.75 30.03
N VAL A 577 12.17 11.64 29.34
CA VAL A 577 11.07 10.76 28.95
C VAL A 577 10.35 10.22 30.19
N GLY A 578 9.02 10.21 30.15
CA GLY A 578 8.18 9.76 31.26
C GLY A 578 8.08 10.72 32.44
N SER A 579 8.53 11.98 32.32
CA SER A 579 8.52 12.97 33.42
C SER A 579 7.15 13.18 34.07
N PHE A 580 6.07 13.03 33.30
CA PHE A 580 4.69 13.20 33.78
C PHE A 580 4.14 11.99 34.52
N ALA A 581 4.85 10.85 34.49
CA ALA A 581 4.47 9.58 35.13
C ALA A 581 3.07 9.07 34.75
N ILE A 582 2.53 9.51 33.61
CA ILE A 582 1.25 9.09 33.04
C ILE A 582 1.50 8.49 31.66
N ALA A 583 0.98 7.28 31.46
CA ALA A 583 0.95 6.58 30.19
C ALA A 583 -0.47 6.54 29.63
N ASN A 584 -0.60 6.19 28.35
CA ASN A 584 -1.88 5.81 27.77
C ASN A 584 -2.29 4.38 28.19
N ALA A 585 -3.46 3.91 27.73
CA ALA A 585 -4.00 2.62 28.14
C ALA A 585 -3.17 1.39 27.69
N PHE A 586 -2.19 1.57 26.80
CA PHE A 586 -1.23 0.53 26.43
C PHE A 586 0.08 0.59 27.21
N GLY A 587 0.28 1.59 28.08
CA GLY A 587 1.51 1.74 28.87
C GLY A 587 2.62 2.51 28.15
N LEU A 588 2.28 3.27 27.11
CA LEU A 588 3.21 4.14 26.37
C LEU A 588 3.16 5.57 26.90
N TYR A 589 4.32 6.22 26.97
CA TYR A 589 4.49 7.55 27.52
C TYR A 589 4.85 8.57 26.44
N ASP A 590 4.62 9.84 26.75
CA ASP A 590 4.96 11.00 25.92
C ASP A 590 4.41 10.91 24.48
N MET A 591 3.23 10.30 24.30
CA MET A 591 2.56 10.23 22.99
C MET A 591 1.98 11.57 22.54
N HIS A 592 1.91 12.56 23.44
CA HIS A 592 1.42 13.91 23.18
C HIS A 592 2.50 14.93 23.58
N GLY A 593 3.18 15.52 22.60
CA GLY A 593 4.22 16.54 22.78
C GLY A 593 5.63 15.98 23.01
N ASN A 594 6.44 16.76 23.72
CA ASN A 594 7.88 16.61 23.92
C ASN A 594 8.69 16.72 22.61
N VAL A 595 8.59 15.78 21.69
CA VAL A 595 9.20 15.84 20.34
C VAL A 595 8.26 15.21 19.32
N TRP A 596 8.27 15.74 18.10
CA TRP A 596 7.68 15.07 16.95
C TRP A 596 8.43 13.76 16.71
N GLU A 597 7.73 12.76 16.19
CA GLU A 597 8.30 11.43 15.99
C GLU A 597 8.23 10.99 14.53
N TRP A 598 9.38 10.61 13.97
CA TRP A 598 9.45 10.04 12.65
C TRP A 598 8.68 8.72 12.53
N CYS A 599 7.80 8.63 11.53
CA CYS A 599 7.18 7.40 11.07
C CYS A 599 7.85 6.89 9.79
N LEU A 600 7.64 5.61 9.46
CA LEU A 600 8.21 4.98 8.27
C LEU A 600 7.60 5.54 6.97
N ASP A 601 6.35 6.00 7.04
CA ASP A 601 5.49 6.41 5.93
C ASP A 601 6.01 7.63 5.17
N SER A 602 5.76 7.61 3.86
CA SER A 602 5.88 8.79 3.01
C SER A 602 4.76 9.78 3.35
N TRP A 603 4.99 11.07 3.12
CA TRP A 603 3.94 12.07 3.34
C TRP A 603 2.88 12.01 2.23
N HIS A 604 1.61 12.14 2.61
CA HIS A 604 0.47 12.31 1.71
C HIS A 604 -0.47 13.37 2.25
N ASP A 605 -1.03 14.19 1.36
CA ASP A 605 -1.90 15.33 1.72
C ASP A 605 -3.33 14.93 2.11
N SER A 606 -3.65 13.63 2.14
CA SER A 606 -4.91 13.05 2.63
C SER A 606 -4.74 11.55 2.93
N TYR A 607 -5.74 10.94 3.56
CA TYR A 607 -5.85 9.49 3.76
C TYR A 607 -6.59 8.76 2.62
N GLU A 608 -6.84 9.42 1.49
CA GLU A 608 -7.48 8.76 0.34
C GLU A 608 -6.56 7.68 -0.25
N GLY A 609 -6.94 6.41 -0.06
CA GLY A 609 -6.12 5.27 -0.49
C GLY A 609 -5.06 4.81 0.53
N ALA A 610 -5.14 5.27 1.78
CA ALA A 610 -4.25 4.82 2.85
C ALA A 610 -4.40 3.31 3.12
N PRO A 611 -3.30 2.60 3.47
CA PRO A 611 -3.36 1.19 3.86
C PRO A 611 -4.24 0.94 5.09
N THR A 612 -5.03 -0.12 5.05
CA THR A 612 -5.97 -0.50 6.14
C THR A 612 -5.48 -1.66 7.00
N ASP A 613 -4.26 -2.14 6.79
CA ASP A 613 -3.66 -3.30 7.48
C ASP A 613 -2.53 -2.93 8.46
N GLY A 614 -2.31 -1.64 8.67
CA GLY A 614 -1.25 -1.12 9.53
C GLY A 614 0.14 -1.09 8.90
N SER A 615 0.29 -1.50 7.63
CA SER A 615 1.53 -1.32 6.89
C SER A 615 1.82 0.17 6.65
N ALA A 616 3.11 0.51 6.48
CA ALA A 616 3.50 1.88 6.16
C ALA A 616 3.13 2.24 4.73
N TRP A 617 2.59 3.43 4.52
CA TRP A 617 2.25 3.98 3.22
C TRP A 617 3.49 4.55 2.53
N ILE A 618 4.10 3.77 1.64
CA ILE A 618 5.35 4.14 0.97
C ILE A 618 5.07 4.52 -0.49
N SER A 619 5.51 5.73 -0.87
CA SER A 619 5.51 6.20 -2.26
C SER A 619 6.94 6.35 -2.77
N SER A 620 7.21 5.88 -3.99
CA SER A 620 8.48 6.13 -4.67
C SER A 620 8.63 7.63 -4.97
N GLY A 621 9.83 8.17 -4.77
CA GLY A 621 10.15 9.57 -5.08
C GLY A 621 9.66 10.64 -4.07
N GLU A 622 8.80 10.29 -3.10
CA GLU A 622 8.40 11.21 -2.04
C GLU A 622 9.55 11.43 -1.04
N ASN A 623 9.94 12.69 -0.84
CA ASN A 623 11.09 13.09 -0.03
C ASN A 623 10.72 13.59 1.36
N ARG A 624 9.43 13.70 1.68
CA ARG A 624 8.90 13.95 3.02
C ARG A 624 8.51 12.64 3.69
N ARG A 625 8.66 12.62 5.00
CA ARG A 625 8.27 11.52 5.87
C ARG A 625 7.35 12.04 6.96
N VAL A 626 6.43 11.21 7.37
CA VAL A 626 5.41 11.57 8.36
C VAL A 626 6.06 11.81 9.73
N LEU A 627 5.56 12.82 10.42
CA LEU A 627 5.82 13.17 11.80
C LEU A 627 4.51 13.10 12.61
N ARG A 628 4.60 12.57 13.84
CA ARG A 628 3.45 12.44 14.74
C ARG A 628 3.72 12.95 16.15
N GLY A 629 2.66 13.37 16.84
CA GLY A 629 2.64 13.64 18.28
C GLY A 629 2.85 15.08 18.74
N GLY A 630 3.26 16.01 17.88
CA GLY A 630 3.58 17.38 18.30
C GLY A 630 4.91 17.46 19.05
N SER A 631 5.23 18.63 19.61
CA SER A 631 6.52 18.81 20.31
C SER A 631 6.42 19.85 21.42
N TRP A 632 7.49 20.00 22.21
CA TRP A 632 7.61 21.05 23.21
C TRP A 632 7.35 22.47 22.67
N LEU A 633 7.60 22.74 21.38
CA LEU A 633 7.46 24.05 20.74
C LEU A 633 6.02 24.36 20.28
N HIS A 634 5.21 23.32 20.05
CA HIS A 634 3.94 23.45 19.33
C HIS A 634 2.75 23.49 20.28
N GLY A 635 1.66 24.13 19.85
CA GLY A 635 0.43 24.22 20.63
C GLY A 635 -0.26 22.86 20.80
N PRO A 636 -1.26 22.77 21.70
CA PRO A 636 -1.95 21.51 22.00
C PRO A 636 -2.68 20.91 20.79
N GLY A 637 -3.13 21.73 19.83
CA GLY A 637 -3.75 21.25 18.59
C GLY A 637 -2.83 20.37 17.74
N ASN A 638 -1.51 20.60 17.80
CA ASN A 638 -0.52 19.75 17.13
C ASN A 638 -0.19 18.47 17.89
N CYS A 639 -0.62 18.37 19.15
CA CYS A 639 -0.39 17.20 19.99
C CYS A 639 -1.56 16.21 19.93
N ARG A 640 -2.58 16.45 19.11
CA ARG A 640 -3.72 15.54 18.95
C ARG A 640 -3.24 14.22 18.34
N SER A 641 -3.94 13.14 18.68
CA SER A 641 -3.66 11.80 18.13
C SER A 641 -3.77 11.78 16.60
N ALA A 642 -4.73 12.52 16.03
CA ALA A 642 -4.95 12.60 14.60
C ALA A 642 -3.98 13.55 13.89
N ASN A 643 -3.35 14.52 14.56
CA ASN A 643 -2.58 15.55 13.87
C ASN A 643 -1.29 15.02 13.25
N ARG A 644 -1.14 15.24 11.94
CA ARG A 644 -0.01 14.79 11.14
C ARG A 644 0.81 16.02 10.74
N ASP A 645 2.09 15.80 10.53
CA ASP A 645 2.95 16.74 9.80
C ASP A 645 3.93 15.92 8.95
N GLY A 646 4.60 16.56 8.00
CA GLY A 646 5.53 15.90 7.11
C GLY A 646 6.77 16.74 6.93
N ASP A 647 7.94 16.14 7.03
CA ASP A 647 9.19 16.88 6.87
C ASP A 647 10.18 16.12 5.99
N THR A 648 11.05 16.89 5.31
CA THR A 648 11.98 16.35 4.33
C THR A 648 13.06 15.51 4.98
N LEU A 649 13.50 14.48 4.26
CA LEU A 649 14.53 13.54 4.70
C LEU A 649 15.83 14.21 5.23
N GLY A 650 16.17 15.43 4.78
CA GLY A 650 17.40 16.11 5.19
C GLY A 650 17.29 16.93 6.48
N ASN A 651 16.08 17.15 6.99
CA ASN A 651 15.85 18.08 8.09
C ASN A 651 16.12 17.44 9.45
N TYR A 652 16.77 18.21 10.32
CA TYR A 652 17.06 17.85 11.70
C TYR A 652 16.79 19.07 12.57
N TYR A 653 15.66 19.04 13.30
CA TYR A 653 15.28 20.12 14.19
C TYR A 653 15.34 19.67 15.64
N SER A 654 15.51 20.63 16.56
CA SER A 654 15.61 20.34 18.01
C SER A 654 14.27 19.99 18.67
N LEU A 655 13.34 19.51 17.87
CA LEU A 655 11.95 19.19 18.19
C LEU A 655 11.51 17.88 17.53
N ILE A 656 12.37 17.20 16.75
CA ILE A 656 12.07 15.93 16.09
C ILE A 656 13.00 14.83 16.65
N GLY A 657 12.39 13.76 17.13
CA GLY A 657 13.02 12.50 17.52
C GLY A 657 12.28 11.32 16.89
N PHE A 658 12.27 10.16 17.56
CA PHE A 658 11.55 8.98 17.12
C PHE A 658 11.42 7.94 18.24
N ARG A 659 10.54 6.97 18.04
CA ARG A 659 10.51 5.69 18.78
C ARG A 659 10.59 4.52 17.80
N VAL A 660 10.76 3.31 18.33
CA VAL A 660 10.93 2.10 17.51
C VAL A 660 9.85 1.08 17.79
N VAL A 661 9.60 0.20 16.82
CA VAL A 661 8.75 -0.97 16.95
C VAL A 661 9.51 -2.24 16.59
N CYS A 662 9.05 -3.38 17.10
CA CYS A 662 9.47 -4.71 16.66
C CYS A 662 8.31 -5.71 16.77
N PHE A 663 8.38 -6.82 16.04
CA PHE A 663 7.32 -7.82 16.01
C PHE A 663 7.65 -9.04 16.89
N PRO A 664 6.64 -9.73 17.46
CA PRO A 664 6.87 -10.99 18.15
C PRO A 664 7.47 -12.01 17.18
N SER A 665 8.48 -12.77 17.64
CA SER A 665 8.98 -13.94 16.91
C SER A 665 7.80 -14.90 16.71
N ARG A 666 7.47 -15.24 15.44
CA ARG A 666 6.44 -16.26 15.16
C ARG A 666 6.94 -17.59 15.73
N THR A 667 6.23 -18.11 16.73
CA THR A 667 6.43 -19.47 17.29
C THR A 667 5.75 -20.51 16.44
#